data_AF-J4ULJ9-F1
#
_entry.id   AF-J4ULJ9-F1
#
_cell.length_a   1.000
_cell.length_b   1.000
_cell.length_c   1.000
_cell.angle_alpha   90.00
_cell.angle_beta   90.00
_cell.angle_gamma   90.00
#
_symmetry.space_group_name_H-M   'P 1'
#
loop_
_entity.id
_entity.type
_entity.pdbx_description
1 polymer ?
#
loop_
_entity_poly.entity_id
_entity_poly.type
_entity_poly.pdbx_seq_one_letter_code
_entity_poly.pdbx_strand_id
1 'polypeptide(L)'
;MKETNTLNVYKGPESIKDYFDPDTAPPLPLVEVPASLNPYYGDGVRIFAKMMSMHPANNVKCMPALNLLEKSIEPNVTKTVVEYSSGSTVLSMSLVGRALYGLDDIRAFLSNKTSVAKIRLMQLFGINITLFGGPSQPEPLDERGGIRAAQRLGSETSEALNPNQYENENNWKSHVRWTGPQILRQLPEINLICAGMGTSGTMTGLGTFFKDAKPSVYRLGVCTAAGDRVPGPRSYALLGPVTFPWKSSVDHVEEVGSYESYRLSLELTRNGLVCGPSSGFNLKGLYQHIDKQKADGNLSKLAGPDGLINCVFLCCDLPYQYVDEYFDKLDASCFPSINNEELLKVDLYRYDEKWEWEASKALQTYFHVNEDQMSELVRRAQETCTCEVPKLSAALGPRDTASTAILDLRQPKDFIQGRLPNSVNLPLALPGIASPFSDPSNLSRLWTELDRAFADPANVISELASKDTLVVCYDGDSARVAASVMRAKGFAANSLRGGLEGLIKMLSTPRTCAKAEAEQQTTWLQLCEAQSAPAAASSSELTKPQQAAVIGENGVSAISKRSFDCSNPVWGLAHQDCQHMSDVGFGSMGKNSDGDNGVIWVGDDGHTTFTFTNRAEVDECMTVVVWLHTPDYVSSFVNVRQPYVTWSLPNHGDSVTVSMAPGISGAFAALHRHVTVLRDGQVFNTWGEWSTGPHATVDVSREPRMDGNRMEIETGGGCRANMDRCVFKCRHGNRCGLSGEWYLENCEAGSQPGNPHSGFDNLGNHSGGCGGYENGGHVKVDFHD
;
A
#
# COMPACT_ATOMS: atom_id res chain seq x y z
N MET A 1 38.04 -19.14 15.52
CA MET A 1 36.70 -18.72 15.06
C MET A 1 36.91 -17.64 14.02
N LYS A 2 36.29 -17.74 12.84
CA LYS A 2 36.26 -16.61 11.91
C LYS A 2 35.57 -15.43 12.63
N GLU A 3 36.06 -14.22 12.42
CA GLU A 3 35.44 -13.01 12.96
C GLU A 3 34.00 -12.94 12.43
N THR A 4 33.02 -12.80 13.32
CA THR A 4 31.59 -12.76 12.94
C THR A 4 31.33 -11.50 12.11
N ASN A 5 30.61 -11.64 10.99
CA ASN A 5 30.30 -10.52 10.09
C ASN A 5 29.26 -9.56 10.71
N THR A 6 29.66 -8.74 11.69
CA THR A 6 28.76 -7.86 12.45
C THR A 6 28.10 -6.78 11.61
N LEU A 7 28.73 -6.35 10.52
CA LEU A 7 28.16 -5.39 9.57
C LEU A 7 27.08 -6.03 8.67
N ASN A 8 27.00 -7.37 8.64
CA ASN A 8 26.09 -8.12 7.78
C ASN A 8 26.26 -7.79 6.28
N VAL A 9 27.50 -7.61 5.84
CA VAL A 9 27.83 -7.29 4.44
C VAL A 9 28.69 -8.40 3.84
N TYR A 10 28.29 -8.94 2.69
CA TYR A 10 28.99 -10.03 2.00
C TYR A 10 29.56 -9.51 0.68
N LYS A 11 30.85 -9.71 0.42
CA LYS A 11 31.55 -9.13 -0.75
C LYS A 11 32.43 -10.17 -1.43
N GLY A 12 32.66 -9.97 -2.73
CA GLY A 12 33.57 -10.80 -3.52
C GLY A 12 32.93 -12.06 -4.12
N PRO A 13 33.74 -12.91 -4.79
CA PRO A 13 33.26 -14.06 -5.55
C PRO A 13 32.49 -15.10 -4.72
N GLU A 14 32.85 -15.28 -3.44
CA GLU A 14 32.21 -16.25 -2.54
C GLU A 14 31.05 -15.65 -1.72
N SER A 15 30.62 -14.41 -2.02
CA SER A 15 29.66 -13.66 -1.20
C SER A 15 28.34 -14.40 -0.95
N ILE A 16 27.80 -15.13 -1.94
CA ILE A 16 26.58 -15.93 -1.77
C ILE A 16 26.81 -17.14 -0.87
N LYS A 17 27.98 -17.80 -0.97
CA LYS A 17 28.33 -18.91 -0.08
C LYS A 17 28.50 -18.42 1.35
N ASP A 18 29.19 -17.30 1.56
CA ASP A 18 29.33 -16.71 2.89
C ASP A 18 27.97 -16.24 3.43
N TYR A 19 27.05 -15.76 2.59
CA TYR A 19 25.70 -15.40 2.98
C TYR A 19 24.89 -16.59 3.53
N PHE A 20 25.13 -17.80 3.00
CA PHE A 20 24.50 -19.04 3.46
C PHE A 20 25.23 -19.72 4.62
N ASP A 21 26.48 -19.37 4.91
CA ASP A 21 27.30 -20.05 5.92
C ASP A 21 26.98 -19.55 7.35
N PRO A 22 26.39 -20.39 8.23
CA PRO A 22 26.05 -19.99 9.60
C PRO A 22 27.28 -19.75 10.49
N ASP A 23 28.47 -20.16 10.06
CA ASP A 23 29.73 -19.93 10.79
C ASP A 23 30.31 -18.52 10.52
N THR A 24 29.89 -17.84 9.45
CA THR A 24 30.32 -16.46 9.11
C THR A 24 29.22 -15.43 9.30
N ALA A 25 27.96 -15.82 9.04
CA ALA A 25 26.80 -14.96 9.18
C ALA A 25 26.50 -14.59 10.65
N PRO A 26 25.89 -13.41 10.90
CA PRO A 26 25.30 -13.10 12.19
C PRO A 26 24.31 -14.20 12.65
N PRO A 27 24.16 -14.45 13.96
CA PRO A 27 23.12 -15.33 14.46
C PRO A 27 21.73 -14.89 13.98
N LEU A 28 20.89 -15.86 13.57
CA LEU A 28 19.52 -15.55 13.16
C LEU A 28 18.75 -14.89 14.32
N PRO A 29 17.81 -13.97 14.05
CA PRO A 29 17.12 -13.23 15.10
C PRO A 29 16.44 -14.13 16.13
N LEU A 30 16.51 -13.71 17.39
CA LEU A 30 15.76 -14.24 18.52
C LEU A 30 14.95 -13.07 19.08
N VAL A 31 13.62 -13.12 18.95
CA VAL A 31 12.75 -11.98 19.21
C VAL A 31 11.83 -12.29 20.37
N GLU A 32 11.82 -11.48 21.42
CA GLU A 32 10.84 -11.61 22.49
C GLU A 32 9.43 -11.29 21.96
N VAL A 33 8.48 -12.17 22.25
CA VAL A 33 7.06 -11.96 21.97
C VAL A 33 6.54 -10.96 23.01
N PRO A 34 6.05 -9.78 22.57
CA PRO A 34 5.65 -8.71 23.49
C PRO A 34 4.45 -9.12 24.34
N ALA A 35 4.24 -8.42 25.45
CA ALA A 35 3.12 -8.66 26.36
C ALA A 35 1.75 -8.66 25.68
N SER A 36 1.57 -7.87 24.60
CA SER A 36 0.33 -7.83 23.81
C SER A 36 0.03 -9.14 23.07
N LEU A 37 1.04 -9.99 22.84
CA LEU A 37 0.93 -11.29 22.16
C LEU A 37 1.32 -12.47 23.06
N ASN A 38 1.75 -12.20 24.30
CA ASN A 38 2.15 -13.20 25.27
C ASN A 38 1.18 -13.21 26.46
N PRO A 39 0.21 -14.14 26.50
CA PRO A 39 -0.78 -14.19 27.58
C PRO A 39 -0.19 -14.55 28.96
N TYR A 40 1.05 -15.02 29.01
CA TYR A 40 1.75 -15.43 30.25
C TYR A 40 2.77 -14.40 30.73
N TYR A 41 2.82 -13.21 30.11
CA TYR A 41 3.80 -12.18 30.46
C TYR A 41 3.71 -11.78 31.95
N GLY A 42 2.48 -11.69 32.47
CA GLY A 42 2.19 -11.39 33.89
C GLY A 42 2.53 -12.53 34.86
N ASP A 43 2.66 -13.77 34.38
CA ASP A 43 3.08 -14.93 35.16
C ASP A 43 4.62 -15.06 35.25
N GLY A 44 5.37 -14.06 34.76
CA GLY A 44 6.84 -14.10 34.70
C GLY A 44 7.41 -14.92 33.55
N VAL A 45 6.57 -15.33 32.58
CA VAL A 45 7.01 -16.08 31.40
C VAL A 45 7.41 -15.13 30.28
N ARG A 46 8.62 -15.30 29.75
CA ARG A 46 9.18 -14.55 28.61
C ARG A 46 9.33 -15.52 27.45
N ILE A 47 8.65 -15.27 26.35
CA ILE A 47 8.62 -16.17 25.20
C ILE A 47 9.40 -15.55 24.07
N PHE A 48 10.36 -16.29 23.51
CA PHE A 48 11.22 -15.83 22.42
C PHE A 48 11.00 -16.69 21.17
N ALA A 49 10.77 -16.02 20.04
CA ALA A 49 10.67 -16.58 18.71
C ALA A 49 12.06 -16.66 18.06
N LYS A 50 12.58 -17.87 17.83
CA LYS A 50 13.82 -18.06 17.06
C LYS A 50 13.50 -18.09 15.57
N MET A 51 13.84 -17.02 14.86
CA MET A 51 13.44 -16.75 13.47
C MET A 51 14.31 -17.52 12.46
N MET A 52 14.10 -18.84 12.36
CA MET A 52 14.80 -19.67 11.37
C MET A 52 14.38 -19.32 9.93
N SER A 53 13.23 -18.67 9.76
CA SER A 53 12.76 -18.09 8.51
C SER A 53 13.60 -16.91 7.99
N MET A 54 14.57 -16.41 8.77
CA MET A 54 15.49 -15.33 8.36
C MET A 54 16.81 -15.86 7.79
N HIS A 55 16.98 -17.18 7.70
CA HIS A 55 18.08 -17.73 6.90
C HIS A 55 17.84 -17.36 5.43
N PRO A 56 18.88 -17.19 4.58
CA PRO A 56 18.74 -16.99 3.13
C PRO A 56 17.75 -17.91 2.38
N ALA A 57 17.55 -19.15 2.85
CA ALA A 57 16.60 -20.10 2.27
C ALA A 57 15.18 -19.96 2.84
N ASN A 58 14.98 -19.00 3.73
CA ASN A 58 13.76 -18.64 4.45
C ASN A 58 13.10 -19.77 5.24
N ASN A 59 13.87 -20.78 5.65
CA ASN A 59 13.35 -21.88 6.46
C ASN A 59 14.43 -22.64 7.26
N VAL A 60 13.98 -23.33 8.30
CA VAL A 60 14.80 -24.13 9.23
C VAL A 60 15.55 -25.29 8.56
N LYS A 61 15.08 -25.79 7.41
CA LYS A 61 15.72 -26.92 6.71
C LYS A 61 17.01 -26.53 5.99
N CYS A 62 17.38 -25.24 6.00
CA CYS A 62 18.70 -24.86 5.50
C CYS A 62 19.85 -25.43 6.34
N MET A 63 19.69 -25.47 7.67
CA MET A 63 20.70 -26.07 8.56
C MET A 63 20.99 -27.53 8.21
N PRO A 64 19.99 -28.44 8.16
CA PRO A 64 20.26 -29.80 7.75
C PRO A 64 20.66 -29.90 6.28
N ALA A 65 20.11 -29.10 5.36
CA ALA A 65 20.52 -29.14 3.95
C ALA A 65 22.01 -28.84 3.76
N LEU A 66 22.52 -27.77 4.40
CA LEU A 66 23.94 -27.43 4.39
C LEU A 66 24.80 -28.61 4.89
N ASN A 67 24.48 -29.15 6.07
CA ASN A 67 25.30 -30.19 6.68
C ASN A 67 25.19 -31.55 5.95
N LEU A 68 24.02 -31.88 5.40
CA LEU A 68 23.83 -33.09 4.59
C LEU A 68 24.64 -33.00 3.30
N LEU A 69 24.51 -31.90 2.57
CA LEU A 69 25.21 -31.71 1.29
C LEU A 69 26.73 -31.60 1.49
N GLU A 70 27.20 -30.89 2.52
CA GLU A 70 28.62 -30.77 2.84
C GLU A 70 29.30 -32.13 3.08
N LYS A 71 28.58 -33.10 3.67
CA LYS A 71 29.13 -34.42 4.01
C LYS A 71 28.87 -35.49 2.96
N SER A 72 28.00 -35.24 1.99
CA SER A 72 27.54 -36.26 1.04
C SER A 72 27.86 -35.93 -0.42
N ILE A 73 28.10 -34.68 -0.78
CA ILE A 73 28.51 -34.32 -2.14
C ILE A 73 29.97 -34.70 -2.36
N GLU A 74 30.22 -35.39 -3.47
CA GLU A 74 31.56 -35.60 -4.01
C GLU A 74 31.80 -34.62 -5.16
N PRO A 75 32.72 -33.65 -5.01
CA PRO A 75 33.00 -32.66 -6.05
C PRO A 75 33.33 -33.31 -7.39
N ASN A 76 32.78 -32.77 -8.47
CA ASN A 76 32.89 -33.27 -9.85
C ASN A 76 32.23 -34.64 -10.15
N VAL A 77 31.84 -35.41 -9.13
CA VAL A 77 31.16 -36.71 -9.28
C VAL A 77 29.66 -36.56 -9.15
N THR A 78 29.17 -36.00 -8.04
CA THR A 78 27.75 -35.77 -7.85
C THR A 78 27.24 -34.76 -8.88
N LYS A 79 26.19 -35.13 -9.62
CA LYS A 79 25.49 -34.28 -10.60
C LYS A 79 24.04 -34.05 -10.21
N THR A 80 23.42 -35.04 -9.57
CA THR A 80 22.00 -35.01 -9.21
C THR A 80 21.80 -35.23 -7.72
N VAL A 81 20.98 -34.40 -7.08
CA VAL A 81 20.46 -34.68 -5.73
C VAL A 81 18.98 -35.04 -5.84
N VAL A 82 18.61 -36.17 -5.26
CA VAL A 82 17.22 -36.66 -5.19
C VAL A 82 16.81 -36.76 -3.73
N GLU A 83 15.69 -36.15 -3.34
CA GLU A 83 15.21 -36.22 -1.95
C GLU A 83 13.69 -36.30 -1.88
N TYR A 84 13.16 -37.05 -0.91
CA TYR A 84 11.74 -37.01 -0.59
C TYR A 84 11.48 -35.91 0.43
N SER A 85 10.61 -34.95 0.12
CA SER A 85 10.35 -33.82 1.02
C SER A 85 8.93 -33.27 0.91
N SER A 86 8.45 -32.73 2.03
CA SER A 86 7.24 -31.89 2.05
C SER A 86 7.46 -30.49 1.46
N GLY A 87 8.69 -30.18 1.02
CA GLY A 87 9.06 -29.00 0.20
C GLY A 87 10.29 -28.25 0.74
N SER A 88 10.32 -27.94 2.03
CA SER A 88 11.35 -27.01 2.57
C SER A 88 12.78 -27.58 2.50
N THR A 89 12.95 -28.91 2.66
CA THR A 89 14.27 -29.55 2.56
C THR A 89 14.81 -29.50 1.14
N VAL A 90 14.00 -29.87 0.13
CA VAL A 90 14.42 -29.84 -1.29
C VAL A 90 14.64 -28.42 -1.79
N LEU A 91 13.84 -27.46 -1.33
CA LEU A 91 14.06 -26.03 -1.61
C LEU A 91 15.41 -25.56 -1.04
N SER A 92 15.70 -25.91 0.21
CA SER A 92 16.97 -25.56 0.84
C SER A 92 18.16 -26.23 0.14
N MET A 93 18.05 -27.52 -0.17
CA MET A 93 19.06 -28.26 -0.94
C MET A 93 19.25 -27.68 -2.34
N SER A 94 18.18 -27.15 -2.95
CA SER A 94 18.24 -26.54 -4.27
C SER A 94 19.04 -25.24 -4.28
N LEU A 95 18.79 -24.37 -3.31
CA LEU A 95 19.54 -23.13 -3.16
C LEU A 95 20.99 -23.39 -2.77
N VAL A 96 21.21 -24.25 -1.76
CA VAL A 96 22.56 -24.59 -1.28
C VAL A 96 23.37 -25.33 -2.35
N GLY A 97 22.76 -26.30 -3.03
CA GLY A 97 23.38 -27.08 -4.10
C GLY A 97 23.94 -26.20 -5.20
N ARG A 98 23.15 -25.25 -5.69
CA ARG A 98 23.59 -24.29 -6.71
C ARG A 98 24.63 -23.32 -6.17
N ALA A 99 24.35 -22.69 -5.03
CA ALA A 99 25.20 -21.63 -4.50
C ALA A 99 26.59 -22.10 -4.05
N LEU A 100 26.70 -23.32 -3.50
CA LEU A 100 27.93 -23.82 -2.91
C LEU A 100 28.67 -24.84 -3.78
N TYR A 101 27.95 -25.55 -4.67
CA TYR A 101 28.48 -26.70 -5.38
C TYR A 101 28.22 -26.69 -6.89
N GLY A 102 27.53 -25.68 -7.43
CA GLY A 102 27.16 -25.63 -8.85
C GLY A 102 26.26 -26.79 -9.28
N LEU A 103 25.45 -27.32 -8.36
CA LEU A 103 24.53 -28.44 -8.61
C LEU A 103 23.15 -27.94 -9.02
N ASP A 104 22.86 -28.01 -10.32
CA ASP A 104 21.60 -27.52 -10.88
C ASP A 104 20.47 -28.55 -10.88
N ASP A 105 20.79 -29.85 -10.93
CA ASP A 105 19.81 -30.95 -11.01
C ASP A 105 19.40 -31.44 -9.62
N ILE A 106 18.30 -30.85 -9.13
CA ILE A 106 17.73 -31.15 -7.82
C ILE A 106 16.32 -31.68 -8.04
N ARG A 107 16.09 -32.92 -7.60
CA ARG A 107 14.85 -33.65 -7.82
C ARG A 107 14.12 -33.92 -6.51
N ALA A 108 12.84 -33.62 -6.48
CA ALA A 108 11.97 -33.81 -5.33
C ALA A 108 10.95 -34.92 -5.59
N PHE A 109 10.89 -35.88 -4.68
CA PHE A 109 9.70 -36.72 -4.53
C PHE A 109 8.80 -36.12 -3.46
N LEU A 110 7.50 -35.99 -3.76
CA LEU A 110 6.52 -35.47 -2.83
C LEU A 110 5.13 -36.08 -3.06
N SER A 111 4.30 -36.05 -2.03
CA SER A 111 2.91 -36.53 -2.13
C SER A 111 2.10 -35.72 -3.15
N ASN A 112 1.26 -36.40 -3.92
CA ASN A 112 0.26 -35.80 -4.81
C ASN A 112 -0.81 -34.97 -4.06
N LYS A 113 -0.86 -35.04 -2.73
CA LYS A 113 -1.72 -34.23 -1.84
C LYS A 113 -1.07 -32.89 -1.44
N THR A 114 0.00 -32.49 -2.11
CA THR A 114 0.65 -31.19 -1.92
C THR A 114 -0.11 -30.13 -2.72
N SER A 115 -0.35 -28.96 -2.12
CA SER A 115 -1.04 -27.84 -2.79
C SER A 115 -0.35 -27.44 -4.10
N VAL A 116 -1.13 -27.00 -5.08
CA VAL A 116 -0.60 -26.50 -6.37
C VAL A 116 0.31 -25.29 -6.18
N ALA A 117 -0.03 -24.36 -5.28
CA ALA A 117 0.81 -23.21 -4.95
C ALA A 117 2.24 -23.62 -4.56
N LYS A 118 2.36 -24.61 -3.66
CA LYS A 118 3.65 -25.14 -3.24
C LYS A 118 4.42 -25.89 -4.34
N ILE A 119 3.71 -26.63 -5.20
CA ILE A 119 4.33 -27.27 -6.38
C ILE A 119 4.93 -26.21 -7.31
N ARG A 120 4.15 -25.17 -7.63
CA ARG A 120 4.60 -24.05 -8.47
C ARG A 120 5.78 -23.30 -7.84
N LEU A 121 5.77 -23.12 -6.52
CA LEU A 121 6.90 -22.53 -5.81
C LEU A 121 8.19 -23.34 -5.98
N MET A 122 8.13 -24.67 -5.87
CA MET A 122 9.30 -25.52 -6.11
C MET A 122 9.76 -25.48 -7.58
N GLN A 123 8.83 -25.43 -8.54
CA GLN A 123 9.16 -25.25 -9.96
C GLN A 123 9.85 -23.91 -10.22
N LEU A 124 9.40 -22.84 -9.55
CA LEU A 124 10.04 -21.52 -9.62
C LEU A 124 11.50 -21.56 -9.20
N PHE A 125 11.84 -22.37 -8.18
CA PHE A 125 13.22 -22.61 -7.75
C PHE A 125 13.95 -23.67 -8.60
N GLY A 126 13.43 -24.04 -9.77
CA GLY A 126 14.08 -24.97 -10.71
C GLY A 126 14.19 -26.41 -10.20
N ILE A 127 13.29 -26.84 -9.31
CA ILE A 127 13.29 -28.20 -8.77
C ILE A 127 12.50 -29.11 -9.70
N ASN A 128 13.09 -30.25 -10.06
CA ASN A 128 12.40 -31.28 -10.84
C ASN A 128 11.50 -32.12 -9.93
N ILE A 129 10.19 -32.14 -10.19
CA ILE A 129 9.19 -32.69 -9.28
C ILE A 129 8.65 -34.02 -9.81
N THR A 130 8.72 -35.05 -8.97
CA THR A 130 8.00 -36.32 -9.16
C THR A 130 6.92 -36.46 -8.09
N LEU A 131 5.65 -36.47 -8.51
CA LEU A 131 4.52 -36.68 -7.60
C LEU A 131 4.35 -38.17 -7.31
N PHE A 132 4.15 -38.48 -6.03
CA PHE A 132 3.94 -39.82 -5.53
C PHE A 132 2.52 -39.97 -4.96
N GLY A 133 1.79 -40.98 -5.40
CA GLY A 133 0.46 -41.29 -4.85
C GLY A 133 0.56 -41.91 -3.46
N GLY A 134 -0.28 -41.49 -2.51
CA GLY A 134 -0.30 -42.09 -1.17
C GLY A 134 -0.76 -41.15 -0.05
N PRO A 135 -0.37 -41.43 1.22
CA PRO A 135 -0.64 -40.53 2.32
C PRO A 135 0.11 -39.20 2.16
N SER A 136 -0.42 -38.13 2.74
CA SER A 136 0.23 -36.80 2.73
C SER A 136 1.50 -36.77 3.59
N GLN A 137 1.55 -37.59 4.63
CA GLN A 137 2.74 -37.85 5.44
C GLN A 137 3.09 -39.33 5.26
N PRO A 138 4.16 -39.68 4.53
CA PRO A 138 4.51 -41.08 4.32
C PRO A 138 5.09 -41.71 5.58
N GLU A 139 4.88 -43.00 5.77
CA GLU A 139 5.65 -43.78 6.73
C GLU A 139 7.13 -43.77 6.33
N PRO A 140 8.07 -43.44 7.25
CA PRO A 140 9.49 -43.32 6.91
C PRO A 140 10.10 -44.57 6.27
N LEU A 141 9.64 -45.76 6.65
CA LEU A 141 10.22 -47.06 6.27
C LEU A 141 9.33 -47.86 5.29
N ASP A 142 8.27 -47.28 4.71
CA ASP A 142 7.45 -48.01 3.74
C ASP A 142 8.24 -48.25 2.44
N GLU A 143 8.53 -49.51 2.14
CA GLU A 143 9.25 -49.93 0.93
C GLU A 143 8.55 -49.49 -0.37
N ARG A 144 7.22 -49.28 -0.33
CA ARG A 144 6.42 -48.79 -1.46
C ARG A 144 6.35 -47.27 -1.50
N GLY A 145 6.84 -46.58 -0.48
CA GLY A 145 6.70 -45.14 -0.32
C GLY A 145 7.68 -44.31 -1.14
N GLY A 146 7.35 -43.03 -1.32
CA GLY A 146 8.20 -42.09 -2.06
C GLY A 146 9.59 -41.86 -1.45
N ILE A 147 9.76 -42.06 -0.14
CA ILE A 147 11.08 -41.98 0.53
C ILE A 147 12.00 -43.06 -0.03
N ARG A 148 11.51 -44.30 -0.09
CA ARG A 148 12.26 -45.43 -0.65
C ARG A 148 12.50 -45.28 -2.16
N ALA A 149 11.55 -44.69 -2.89
CA ALA A 149 11.73 -44.38 -4.31
C ALA A 149 12.86 -43.37 -4.53
N ALA A 150 12.93 -42.31 -3.71
CA ALA A 150 14.02 -41.34 -3.76
C ALA A 150 15.38 -41.97 -3.41
N GLN A 151 15.44 -42.85 -2.41
CA GLN A 151 16.64 -43.63 -2.07
C GLN A 151 17.11 -44.49 -3.25
N ARG A 152 16.19 -45.20 -3.91
CA ARG A 152 16.50 -46.04 -5.08
C ARG A 152 17.08 -45.19 -6.21
N LEU A 153 16.41 -44.10 -6.59
CA LEU A 153 16.89 -43.22 -7.66
C LEU A 153 18.25 -42.58 -7.32
N GLY A 154 18.46 -42.20 -6.07
CA GLY A 154 19.75 -41.69 -5.59
C GLY A 154 20.86 -42.75 -5.52
N SER A 155 20.55 -44.02 -5.78
CA SER A 155 21.51 -45.14 -5.82
C SER A 155 21.63 -45.77 -7.22
N GLU A 156 20.89 -45.27 -8.21
CA GLU A 156 20.88 -45.84 -9.58
C GLU A 156 22.18 -45.58 -10.34
N THR A 157 22.82 -44.44 -10.08
CA THR A 157 24.09 -44.07 -10.71
C THR A 157 25.05 -43.52 -9.65
N SER A 158 26.36 -43.56 -9.93
CA SER A 158 27.37 -42.94 -9.08
C SER A 158 27.30 -41.40 -9.06
N GLU A 159 26.55 -40.80 -10.00
CA GLU A 159 26.38 -39.35 -10.12
C GLU A 159 25.14 -38.83 -9.37
N ALA A 160 24.24 -39.73 -8.96
CA ALA A 160 23.06 -39.41 -8.18
C ALA A 160 23.34 -39.58 -6.69
N LEU A 161 22.73 -38.71 -5.88
CA LEU A 161 22.84 -38.74 -4.42
C LEU A 161 21.46 -38.60 -3.79
N ASN A 162 21.13 -39.49 -2.85
CA ASN A 162 20.05 -39.26 -1.89
C ASN A 162 20.61 -38.93 -0.51
N PRO A 163 20.52 -37.67 -0.04
CA PRO A 163 21.03 -37.29 1.28
C PRO A 163 20.30 -37.95 2.45
N ASN A 164 19.03 -38.32 2.25
CA ASN A 164 18.16 -39.03 3.17
C ASN A 164 17.97 -38.33 4.53
N GLN A 165 17.09 -37.32 4.56
CA GLN A 165 16.82 -36.55 5.77
C GLN A 165 16.24 -37.34 6.96
N TYR A 166 15.78 -38.60 6.81
CA TYR A 166 15.14 -39.36 7.89
C TYR A 166 16.10 -40.29 8.64
N GLU A 167 17.20 -40.71 8.00
CA GLU A 167 18.17 -41.64 8.60
C GLU A 167 19.56 -41.02 8.77
N ASN A 168 19.88 -39.98 8.00
CA ASN A 168 21.21 -39.37 8.05
C ASN A 168 21.37 -38.46 9.27
N GLU A 169 22.28 -38.82 10.18
CA GLU A 169 22.55 -38.08 11.41
C GLU A 169 23.03 -36.65 11.19
N ASN A 170 23.57 -36.33 10.01
CA ASN A 170 23.95 -34.97 9.66
C ASN A 170 22.74 -34.01 9.67
N ASN A 171 21.51 -34.53 9.60
CA ASN A 171 20.31 -33.74 9.86
C ASN A 171 20.33 -33.14 11.28
N TRP A 172 20.26 -33.96 12.32
CA TRP A 172 20.17 -33.45 13.70
C TRP A 172 21.48 -32.85 14.20
N LYS A 173 22.63 -33.34 13.73
CA LYS A 173 23.96 -32.77 14.06
C LYS A 173 24.11 -31.33 13.57
N SER A 174 23.41 -30.93 12.51
CA SER A 174 23.40 -29.52 12.07
C SER A 174 22.86 -28.57 13.16
N HIS A 175 21.89 -29.03 13.94
CA HIS A 175 21.30 -28.23 15.02
C HIS A 175 22.15 -28.24 16.29
N VAL A 176 22.94 -29.29 16.52
CA VAL A 176 24.01 -29.28 17.54
C VAL A 176 25.12 -28.30 17.14
N ARG A 177 25.50 -28.29 15.86
CA ARG A 177 26.56 -27.44 15.32
C ARG A 177 26.19 -25.96 15.34
N TRP A 178 24.97 -25.60 14.92
CA TRP A 178 24.62 -24.20 14.67
C TRP A 178 23.48 -23.68 15.54
N THR A 179 22.33 -24.36 15.54
CA THR A 179 21.10 -23.77 16.13
C THR A 179 21.16 -23.69 17.65
N GLY A 180 21.55 -24.77 18.35
CA GLY A 180 21.68 -24.80 19.80
C GLY A 180 22.69 -23.76 20.33
N PRO A 181 23.94 -23.74 19.82
CA PRO A 181 24.94 -22.74 20.21
C PRO A 181 24.50 -21.30 19.93
N GLN A 182 23.78 -21.02 18.85
CA GLN A 182 23.24 -19.68 18.62
C GLN A 182 22.24 -19.29 19.70
N ILE A 183 21.27 -20.16 20.02
CA ILE A 183 20.24 -19.88 21.03
C ILE A 183 20.89 -19.63 22.40
N LEU A 184 21.80 -20.51 22.84
CA LEU A 184 22.45 -20.36 24.15
C LEU A 184 23.32 -19.10 24.24
N ARG A 185 23.98 -18.69 23.14
CA ARG A 185 24.74 -17.42 23.11
C ARG A 185 23.83 -16.19 23.15
N GLN A 186 22.66 -16.26 22.52
CA GLN A 186 21.70 -15.15 22.45
C GLN A 186 20.85 -15.02 23.73
N LEU A 187 20.60 -16.13 24.43
CA LEU A 187 19.78 -16.18 25.64
C LEU A 187 20.38 -17.16 26.67
N PRO A 188 21.50 -16.80 27.34
CA PRO A 188 22.16 -17.65 28.33
C PRO A 188 21.24 -18.10 29.48
N GLU A 189 20.20 -17.33 29.78
CA GLU A 189 19.20 -17.52 30.84
C GLU A 189 18.03 -18.45 30.45
N ILE A 190 18.00 -18.99 29.23
CA ILE A 190 16.95 -19.91 28.75
C ILE A 190 16.62 -21.02 29.76
N ASN A 191 15.33 -21.27 29.95
CA ASN A 191 14.78 -22.31 30.84
C ASN A 191 14.08 -23.42 30.07
N LEU A 192 13.45 -23.12 28.94
CA LEU A 192 12.65 -24.09 28.17
C LEU A 192 12.84 -23.87 26.67
N ILE A 193 13.05 -24.94 25.92
CA ILE A 193 13.11 -24.95 24.45
C ILE A 193 11.97 -25.81 23.88
N CYS A 194 11.21 -25.26 22.94
CA CYS A 194 10.05 -25.91 22.32
C CYS A 194 10.24 -26.05 20.79
N ALA A 195 10.15 -27.27 20.26
CA ALA A 195 10.22 -27.50 18.82
C ALA A 195 9.32 -28.66 18.34
N GLY A 196 8.64 -28.43 17.23
CA GLY A 196 7.82 -29.42 16.54
C GLY A 196 8.66 -30.50 15.86
N MET A 197 8.15 -31.72 15.87
CA MET A 197 8.87 -32.90 15.41
C MET A 197 8.33 -33.40 14.07
N GLY A 198 9.07 -33.11 13.00
CA GLY A 198 8.87 -33.66 11.65
C GLY A 198 9.79 -34.85 11.42
N THR A 199 10.97 -34.63 10.85
CA THR A 199 12.07 -35.62 10.87
C THR A 199 12.62 -35.87 12.28
N SER A 200 12.11 -35.16 13.30
CA SER A 200 12.68 -35.01 14.65
C SER A 200 14.09 -34.39 14.74
N GLY A 201 14.72 -34.01 13.61
CA GLY A 201 16.11 -33.56 13.59
C GLY A 201 16.39 -32.30 14.42
N THR A 202 15.49 -31.31 14.35
CA THR A 202 15.62 -30.05 15.12
C THR A 202 15.55 -30.30 16.63
N MET A 203 14.51 -31.00 17.10
CA MET A 203 14.37 -31.31 18.53
C MET A 203 15.46 -32.27 19.02
N THR A 204 15.86 -33.25 18.22
CA THR A 204 16.98 -34.14 18.57
C THR A 204 18.27 -33.35 18.77
N GLY A 205 18.65 -32.51 17.81
CA GLY A 205 19.89 -31.74 17.90
C GLY A 205 19.88 -30.70 19.02
N LEU A 206 18.78 -29.97 19.20
CA LEU A 206 18.64 -29.03 20.31
C LEU A 206 18.69 -29.76 21.65
N GLY A 207 17.93 -30.84 21.78
CA GLY A 207 17.85 -31.59 23.03
C GLY A 207 19.16 -32.28 23.40
N THR A 208 19.93 -32.76 22.42
CA THR A 208 21.28 -33.29 22.64
C THR A 208 22.25 -32.18 23.05
N PHE A 209 22.25 -31.05 22.34
CA PHE A 209 23.12 -29.91 22.68
C PHE A 209 22.85 -29.39 24.09
N PHE A 210 21.58 -29.14 24.45
CA PHE A 210 21.23 -28.59 25.77
C PHE A 210 21.45 -29.59 26.90
N LYS A 211 21.28 -30.90 26.65
CA LYS A 211 21.60 -31.93 27.63
C LYS A 211 23.06 -31.87 28.10
N ASP A 212 23.97 -31.48 27.20
CA ASP A 212 25.39 -31.36 27.52
C ASP A 212 25.74 -29.94 27.99
N ALA A 213 25.32 -28.90 27.26
CA ALA A 213 25.74 -27.52 27.48
C ALA A 213 25.01 -26.81 28.62
N LYS A 214 23.73 -27.11 28.84
CA LYS A 214 22.91 -26.53 29.92
C LYS A 214 21.76 -27.49 30.30
N PRO A 215 22.05 -28.56 31.07
CA PRO A 215 21.09 -29.64 31.33
C PRO A 215 19.81 -29.19 32.05
N SER A 216 19.81 -27.99 32.65
CA SER A 216 18.64 -27.39 33.29
C SER A 216 17.56 -26.92 32.31
N VAL A 217 17.85 -26.85 31.01
CA VAL A 217 16.88 -26.44 29.99
C VAL A 217 15.88 -27.57 29.75
N TYR A 218 14.61 -27.29 29.98
CA TYR A 218 13.50 -28.21 29.72
C TYR A 218 13.24 -28.34 28.22
N ARG A 219 13.18 -29.56 27.69
CA ARG A 219 13.13 -29.85 26.25
C ARG A 219 11.74 -30.36 25.87
N LEU A 220 10.93 -29.47 25.31
CA LEU A 220 9.55 -29.73 24.92
C LEU A 220 9.44 -30.06 23.43
N GLY A 221 9.10 -31.31 23.11
CA GLY A 221 8.73 -31.71 21.76
C GLY A 221 7.24 -31.46 21.49
N VAL A 222 6.88 -31.22 20.23
CA VAL A 222 5.46 -31.12 19.82
C VAL A 222 5.19 -32.03 18.62
N CYS A 223 4.13 -32.83 18.66
CA CYS A 223 3.69 -33.71 17.58
C CYS A 223 2.25 -33.38 17.16
N THR A 224 1.88 -33.73 15.92
CA THR A 224 0.54 -33.40 15.41
C THR A 224 -0.48 -34.35 15.98
N ALA A 225 -1.71 -33.85 16.15
CA ALA A 225 -2.81 -34.72 16.48
C ALA A 225 -3.00 -35.82 15.42
N ALA A 226 -3.36 -37.04 15.85
CA ALA A 226 -3.53 -38.16 14.94
C ALA A 226 -4.60 -37.83 13.88
N GLY A 227 -4.23 -37.88 12.59
CA GLY A 227 -5.12 -37.56 11.48
C GLY A 227 -5.27 -36.07 11.16
N ASP A 228 -4.73 -35.17 11.99
CA ASP A 228 -4.81 -33.73 11.77
C ASP A 228 -3.45 -33.15 11.34
N ARG A 229 -3.33 -32.85 10.05
CA ARG A 229 -2.05 -32.48 9.43
C ARG A 229 -1.70 -31.01 9.68
N VAL A 230 -0.48 -30.78 10.14
CA VAL A 230 0.25 -29.50 10.06
C VAL A 230 1.47 -29.67 9.14
N PRO A 231 1.79 -28.72 8.24
CA PRO A 231 2.95 -28.82 7.37
C PRO A 231 4.27 -28.91 8.15
N GLY A 232 5.00 -30.01 7.99
CA GLY A 232 6.33 -30.22 8.61
C GLY A 232 6.31 -31.22 9.76
N PRO A 233 5.67 -30.93 10.91
CA PRO A 233 5.51 -31.86 12.03
C PRO A 233 4.73 -33.14 11.66
N ARG A 234 4.84 -34.17 12.49
CA ARG A 234 4.20 -35.48 12.34
C ARG A 234 3.55 -35.94 13.64
N SER A 235 2.65 -36.91 13.56
CA SER A 235 2.04 -37.53 14.74
C SER A 235 3.05 -38.40 15.48
N TYR A 236 2.80 -38.63 16.77
CA TYR A 236 3.67 -39.46 17.61
C TYR A 236 3.92 -40.86 17.00
N ALA A 237 2.88 -41.49 16.45
CA ALA A 237 2.99 -42.81 15.80
C ALA A 237 3.96 -42.78 14.59
N LEU A 238 3.94 -41.71 13.79
CA LEU A 238 4.82 -41.55 12.63
C LEU A 238 6.27 -41.19 13.00
N LEU A 239 6.53 -40.79 14.25
CA LEU A 239 7.89 -40.60 14.78
C LEU A 239 8.51 -41.90 15.27
N GLY A 240 7.70 -42.93 15.56
CA GLY A 240 8.16 -44.24 16.03
C GLY A 240 9.23 -44.89 15.14
N PRO A 241 9.05 -44.91 13.81
CA PRO A 241 10.04 -45.48 12.87
C PRO A 241 11.29 -44.61 12.62
N VAL A 242 11.35 -43.38 13.14
CA VAL A 242 12.51 -42.49 12.93
C VAL A 242 13.68 -42.96 13.79
N THR A 243 14.86 -43.12 13.19
CA THR A 243 16.05 -43.74 13.84
C THR A 243 16.85 -42.78 14.72
N PHE A 244 16.58 -41.47 14.66
CA PHE A 244 17.25 -40.49 15.50
C PHE A 244 16.97 -40.70 17.00
N PRO A 245 17.89 -40.32 17.91
CA PRO A 245 17.73 -40.53 19.36
C PRO A 245 16.74 -39.55 20.03
N TRP A 246 15.67 -39.14 19.32
CA TRP A 246 14.77 -38.06 19.72
C TRP A 246 14.11 -38.27 21.07
N LYS A 247 13.76 -39.53 21.42
CA LYS A 247 13.15 -39.88 22.73
C LYS A 247 14.03 -39.50 23.92
N SER A 248 15.34 -39.59 23.76
CA SER A 248 16.31 -39.24 24.83
C SER A 248 16.65 -37.75 24.88
N SER A 249 16.24 -37.03 23.84
CA SER A 249 16.46 -35.59 23.64
C SER A 249 15.25 -34.74 24.04
N VAL A 250 14.13 -35.35 24.45
CA VAL A 250 12.91 -34.66 24.90
C VAL A 250 12.58 -35.03 26.34
N ASP A 251 12.11 -34.06 27.12
CA ASP A 251 11.59 -34.27 28.47
C ASP A 251 10.09 -34.53 28.46
N HIS A 252 9.37 -33.89 27.53
CA HIS A 252 7.93 -34.06 27.35
C HIS A 252 7.53 -33.82 25.89
N VAL A 253 6.35 -34.35 25.52
CA VAL A 253 5.77 -34.17 24.19
C VAL A 253 4.32 -33.73 24.31
N GLU A 254 3.98 -32.63 23.63
CA GLU A 254 2.61 -32.13 23.49
C GLU A 254 2.01 -32.49 22.13
N GLU A 255 0.68 -32.60 22.08
CA GLU A 255 -0.08 -32.91 20.87
C GLU A 255 -0.96 -31.72 20.47
N VAL A 256 -0.79 -31.23 19.24
CA VAL A 256 -1.44 -30.01 18.74
C VAL A 256 -2.15 -30.27 17.41
N GLY A 257 -3.36 -29.72 17.27
CA GLY A 257 -4.15 -29.74 16.04
C GLY A 257 -3.85 -28.58 15.08
N SER A 258 -4.36 -28.67 13.86
CA SER A 258 -4.10 -27.71 12.80
C SER A 258 -4.76 -26.36 13.03
N TYR A 259 -6.01 -26.28 13.49
CA TYR A 259 -6.71 -25.00 13.66
C TYR A 259 -5.90 -23.96 14.45
N GLU A 260 -5.46 -24.33 15.66
CA GLU A 260 -4.67 -23.45 16.53
C GLU A 260 -3.28 -23.11 15.95
N SER A 261 -2.71 -24.03 15.17
CA SER A 261 -1.45 -23.82 14.47
C SER A 261 -1.56 -22.70 13.44
N TYR A 262 -2.61 -22.68 12.61
CA TYR A 262 -2.84 -21.59 11.65
C TYR A 262 -3.31 -20.31 12.36
N ARG A 263 -4.18 -20.41 13.37
CA ARG A 263 -4.71 -19.24 14.09
C ARG A 263 -3.62 -18.42 14.77
N LEU A 264 -2.75 -19.06 15.57
CA LEU A 264 -1.65 -18.37 16.24
C LEU A 264 -0.60 -17.85 15.24
N SER A 265 -0.36 -18.59 14.15
CA SER A 265 0.57 -18.14 13.11
C SER A 265 0.05 -16.90 12.38
N LEU A 266 -1.26 -16.84 12.12
CA LEU A 266 -1.94 -15.67 11.54
C LEU A 266 -1.86 -14.46 12.50
N GLU A 267 -2.09 -14.68 13.79
CA GLU A 267 -2.01 -13.66 14.84
C GLU A 267 -0.59 -13.07 14.95
N LEU A 268 0.44 -13.91 15.02
CA LEU A 268 1.84 -13.48 15.02
C LEU A 268 2.18 -12.68 13.75
N THR A 269 1.78 -13.20 12.58
CA THR A 269 2.08 -12.59 11.29
C THR A 269 1.47 -11.20 11.16
N ARG A 270 0.22 -11.01 11.59
CA ARG A 270 -0.46 -9.70 11.55
C ARG A 270 0.15 -8.67 12.49
N ASN A 271 0.86 -9.12 13.52
CA ASN A 271 1.52 -8.25 14.49
C ASN A 271 3.04 -8.16 14.28
N GLY A 272 3.53 -8.49 13.06
CA GLY A 272 4.92 -8.24 12.65
C GLY A 272 5.89 -9.42 12.82
N LEU A 273 5.47 -10.51 13.46
CA LEU A 273 6.24 -11.76 13.54
C LEU A 273 5.79 -12.73 12.44
N VAL A 274 6.22 -12.45 11.20
CA VAL A 274 5.82 -13.21 10.01
C VAL A 274 6.36 -14.64 10.05
N CYS A 275 5.47 -15.62 10.21
CA CYS A 275 5.84 -17.03 10.34
C CYS A 275 4.77 -17.97 9.76
N GLY A 276 5.19 -19.18 9.39
CA GLY A 276 4.32 -20.24 8.87
C GLY A 276 3.64 -21.07 9.98
N PRO A 277 2.62 -21.88 9.62
CA PRO A 277 1.74 -22.59 10.57
C PRO A 277 2.50 -23.48 11.56
N SER A 278 3.61 -24.08 11.16
CA SER A 278 4.46 -24.89 12.05
C SER A 278 5.07 -24.09 13.22
N SER A 279 5.14 -22.76 13.10
CA SER A 279 5.58 -21.85 14.16
C SER A 279 4.45 -21.61 15.16
N GLY A 280 3.23 -21.33 14.69
CA GLY A 280 2.04 -21.27 15.55
C GLY A 280 1.74 -22.60 16.24
N PHE A 281 2.07 -23.72 15.60
CA PHE A 281 2.04 -25.06 16.19
C PHE A 281 2.99 -25.21 17.38
N ASN A 282 4.26 -24.78 17.23
CA ASN A 282 5.24 -24.79 18.31
C ASN A 282 4.81 -23.89 19.47
N LEU A 283 4.26 -22.72 19.16
CA LEU A 283 3.74 -21.79 20.16
C LEU A 283 2.54 -22.38 20.92
N LYS A 284 1.61 -23.05 20.22
CA LYS A 284 0.48 -23.71 20.88
C LYS A 284 0.92 -24.82 21.82
N GLY A 285 1.89 -25.64 21.40
CA GLY A 285 2.43 -26.70 22.26
C GLY A 285 3.10 -26.13 23.51
N LEU A 286 3.82 -25.02 23.36
CA LEU A 286 4.38 -24.29 24.50
C LEU A 286 3.28 -23.78 25.44
N TYR A 287 2.21 -23.18 24.90
CA TYR A 287 1.07 -22.70 25.69
C TYR A 287 0.41 -23.83 26.47
N GLN A 288 0.11 -24.96 25.82
CA GLN A 288 -0.49 -26.13 26.47
C GLN A 288 0.37 -26.64 27.65
N HIS A 289 1.68 -26.65 27.49
CA HIS A 289 2.58 -27.07 28.55
C HIS A 289 2.58 -26.07 29.72
N ILE A 290 2.69 -24.77 29.43
CA ILE A 290 2.63 -23.71 30.46
C ILE A 290 1.30 -23.77 31.23
N ASP A 291 0.18 -23.92 30.53
CA ASP A 291 -1.15 -24.04 31.13
C ASP A 291 -1.22 -25.22 32.10
N LYS A 292 -0.71 -26.39 31.72
CA LYS A 292 -0.65 -27.56 32.60
C LYS A 292 0.23 -27.32 33.82
N GLN A 293 1.44 -26.76 33.63
CA GLN A 293 2.33 -26.45 34.75
C GLN A 293 1.72 -25.42 35.71
N LYS A 294 0.98 -24.44 35.18
CA LYS A 294 0.25 -23.45 35.98
C LYS A 294 -0.90 -24.10 36.76
N ALA A 295 -1.70 -24.95 36.11
CA ALA A 295 -2.81 -25.66 36.74
C ALA A 295 -2.33 -26.59 37.87
N ASP A 296 -1.17 -27.23 37.70
CA ASP A 296 -0.57 -28.12 38.68
C ASP A 296 0.21 -27.38 39.79
N GLY A 297 0.26 -26.04 39.77
CA GLY A 297 1.05 -25.23 40.71
C GLY A 297 2.56 -25.41 40.58
N ASN A 298 3.03 -25.92 39.43
CA ASN A 298 4.42 -26.27 39.16
C ASN A 298 5.16 -25.25 38.31
N LEU A 299 4.49 -24.20 37.81
CA LEU A 299 5.08 -23.22 36.89
C LEU A 299 6.39 -22.61 37.43
N SER A 300 6.45 -22.27 38.71
CA SER A 300 7.65 -21.72 39.36
C SER A 300 8.86 -22.66 39.35
N LYS A 301 8.67 -23.97 39.16
CA LYS A 301 9.77 -24.94 39.03
C LYS A 301 10.53 -24.81 37.72
N LEU A 302 9.93 -24.16 36.71
CA LEU A 302 10.58 -23.85 35.44
C LEU A 302 11.38 -22.54 35.49
N ALA A 303 11.24 -21.76 36.56
CA ALA A 303 11.87 -20.44 36.65
C ALA A 303 13.40 -20.54 36.83
N GLY A 304 14.10 -19.57 36.25
CA GLY A 304 15.52 -19.36 36.47
C GLY A 304 15.82 -18.70 37.82
N PRO A 305 17.10 -18.49 38.13
CA PRO A 305 17.53 -17.79 39.34
C PRO A 305 17.00 -16.35 39.45
N ASP A 306 16.62 -15.74 38.32
CA ASP A 306 16.01 -14.42 38.21
C ASP A 306 14.50 -14.41 38.49
N GLY A 307 13.89 -15.59 38.71
CA GLY A 307 12.46 -15.76 38.91
C GLY A 307 11.64 -15.71 37.61
N LEU A 308 12.29 -15.54 36.45
CA LEU A 308 11.63 -15.55 35.14
C LEU A 308 11.68 -16.93 34.50
N ILE A 309 10.75 -17.19 33.58
CA ILE A 309 10.72 -18.42 32.78
C ILE A 309 10.96 -18.03 31.33
N ASN A 310 12.21 -18.15 30.89
CA ASN A 310 12.64 -17.80 29.54
C ASN A 310 12.44 -19.00 28.60
N CYS A 311 11.39 -18.95 27.78
CA CYS A 311 11.03 -19.98 26.82
C CYS A 311 11.46 -19.58 25.40
N VAL A 312 12.01 -20.51 24.62
CA VAL A 312 12.28 -20.32 23.19
C VAL A 312 11.43 -21.29 22.38
N PHE A 313 10.75 -20.80 21.33
CA PHE A 313 10.12 -21.65 20.32
C PHE A 313 10.67 -21.34 18.92
N LEU A 314 10.60 -22.32 18.02
CA LEU A 314 11.18 -22.21 16.68
C LEU A 314 10.15 -21.65 15.69
N CYS A 315 10.49 -20.56 14.99
CA CYS A 315 9.76 -20.08 13.81
C CYS A 315 10.38 -20.67 12.55
N CYS A 316 9.76 -21.72 11.99
CA CYS A 316 10.44 -22.63 11.07
C CYS A 316 10.47 -22.16 9.61
N ASP A 317 9.46 -21.44 9.14
CA ASP A 317 9.34 -20.98 7.75
C ASP A 317 8.36 -19.79 7.63
N LEU A 318 8.13 -19.32 6.40
CA LEU A 318 7.21 -18.23 6.08
C LEU A 318 5.80 -18.73 5.73
N PRO A 319 4.75 -17.90 5.92
CA PRO A 319 3.36 -18.30 5.66
C PRO A 319 3.00 -18.39 4.18
N TYR A 320 3.78 -17.78 3.28
CA TYR A 320 3.39 -17.54 1.88
C TYR A 320 3.08 -18.80 1.07
N GLN A 321 3.77 -19.92 1.36
CA GLN A 321 3.55 -21.19 0.66
C GLN A 321 2.30 -21.95 1.16
N TYR A 322 1.58 -21.39 2.13
CA TYR A 322 0.42 -21.98 2.79
C TYR A 322 -0.82 -21.08 2.73
N VAL A 323 -0.82 -20.01 1.93
CA VAL A 323 -1.90 -19.01 1.89
C VAL A 323 -3.26 -19.68 1.71
N ASP A 324 -3.41 -20.56 0.71
CA ASP A 324 -4.66 -21.30 0.49
C ASP A 324 -5.07 -22.13 1.72
N GLU A 325 -4.09 -22.79 2.36
CA GLU A 325 -4.34 -23.62 3.55
C GLU A 325 -4.82 -22.78 4.76
N TYR A 326 -4.47 -21.49 4.87
CA TYR A 326 -5.04 -20.61 5.90
C TYR A 326 -6.55 -20.42 5.70
N PHE A 327 -6.99 -20.23 4.47
CA PHE A 327 -8.42 -20.07 4.15
C PHE A 327 -9.18 -21.40 4.23
N ASP A 328 -8.52 -22.53 4.00
CA ASP A 328 -9.11 -23.86 4.19
C ASP A 328 -9.28 -24.25 5.67
N LYS A 329 -8.39 -23.77 6.54
CA LYS A 329 -8.29 -24.21 7.95
C LYS A 329 -8.94 -23.27 8.95
N LEU A 330 -9.10 -22.00 8.61
CA LEU A 330 -9.67 -20.99 9.49
C LEU A 330 -11.03 -20.53 9.01
N ASP A 331 -11.84 -20.06 9.94
CA ASP A 331 -13.17 -19.53 9.63
C ASP A 331 -13.05 -18.23 8.82
N ALA A 332 -14.03 -17.95 7.96
CA ALA A 332 -14.06 -16.73 7.15
C ALA A 332 -13.98 -15.44 8.02
N SER A 333 -14.51 -15.48 9.25
CA SER A 333 -14.42 -14.37 10.22
C SER A 333 -13.00 -14.01 10.63
N CYS A 334 -12.03 -14.90 10.41
CA CYS A 334 -10.62 -14.59 10.63
C CYS A 334 -10.06 -13.64 9.58
N PHE A 335 -10.75 -13.38 8.46
CA PHE A 335 -10.27 -12.56 7.35
C PHE A 335 -11.21 -11.39 7.07
N PRO A 336 -10.70 -10.17 6.84
CA PRO A 336 -11.52 -9.07 6.36
C PRO A 336 -12.18 -9.41 5.02
N SER A 337 -13.41 -8.94 4.82
CA SER A 337 -14.11 -9.06 3.53
C SER A 337 -13.42 -8.21 2.47
N ILE A 338 -13.46 -8.68 1.22
CA ILE A 338 -13.03 -7.88 0.07
C ILE A 338 -14.17 -6.91 -0.26
N ASN A 339 -13.91 -5.60 -0.15
CA ASN A 339 -14.86 -4.60 -0.64
C ASN A 339 -14.88 -4.65 -2.17
N ASN A 340 -16.07 -4.70 -2.75
CA ASN A 340 -16.27 -4.77 -4.20
C ASN A 340 -15.70 -6.06 -4.82
N GLU A 341 -15.84 -7.20 -4.13
CA GLU A 341 -15.33 -8.50 -4.55
C GLU A 341 -15.81 -8.93 -5.95
N GLU A 342 -16.99 -8.44 -6.38
CA GLU A 342 -17.51 -8.65 -7.73
C GLU A 342 -16.54 -8.19 -8.83
N LEU A 343 -15.68 -7.21 -8.55
CA LEU A 343 -14.69 -6.70 -9.50
C LEU A 343 -13.59 -7.71 -9.84
N LEU A 344 -13.41 -8.77 -9.05
CA LEU A 344 -12.47 -9.86 -9.39
C LEU A 344 -12.85 -10.62 -10.67
N LYS A 345 -14.09 -10.46 -11.14
CA LYS A 345 -14.65 -11.21 -12.28
C LYS A 345 -15.00 -10.34 -13.48
N VAL A 346 -14.83 -9.03 -13.37
CA VAL A 346 -15.17 -8.04 -14.41
C VAL A 346 -14.00 -7.10 -14.62
N ASP A 347 -14.06 -6.28 -15.67
CA ASP A 347 -13.03 -5.30 -16.01
C ASP A 347 -11.61 -5.87 -16.14
N LEU A 348 -11.50 -7.10 -16.65
CA LEU A 348 -10.24 -7.85 -16.75
C LEU A 348 -9.39 -7.45 -17.97
N TYR A 349 -9.86 -6.50 -18.77
CA TYR A 349 -9.24 -6.10 -20.03
C TYR A 349 -8.38 -4.86 -19.86
N ARG A 350 -7.37 -4.73 -20.73
CA ARG A 350 -6.42 -3.63 -20.67
C ARG A 350 -7.10 -2.30 -21.03
N TYR A 351 -6.66 -1.21 -20.42
CA TYR A 351 -6.88 0.16 -20.87
C TYR A 351 -5.61 0.76 -21.48
N ASP A 352 -5.76 1.70 -22.41
CA ASP A 352 -4.66 2.48 -22.98
C ASP A 352 -5.16 3.90 -23.31
N GLU A 353 -4.46 4.91 -22.82
CA GLU A 353 -4.81 6.32 -23.06
C GLU A 353 -4.76 6.69 -24.54
N LYS A 354 -4.01 5.95 -25.37
CA LYS A 354 -3.98 6.17 -26.82
C LYS A 354 -5.33 5.89 -27.49
N TRP A 355 -6.20 5.13 -26.84
CA TRP A 355 -7.56 4.85 -27.32
C TRP A 355 -8.55 5.91 -26.85
N GLU A 356 -8.14 6.86 -26.02
CA GLU A 356 -8.99 7.92 -25.51
C GLU A 356 -8.65 9.22 -26.24
N TRP A 357 -9.57 9.67 -27.10
CA TRP A 357 -9.31 10.74 -28.03
C TRP A 357 -9.91 12.05 -27.55
N GLU A 358 -9.13 13.11 -27.68
CA GLU A 358 -9.62 14.48 -27.52
C GLU A 358 -10.69 14.82 -28.55
N ALA A 359 -11.62 15.69 -28.17
CA ALA A 359 -12.72 16.13 -29.01
C ALA A 359 -12.27 16.68 -30.38
N SER A 360 -11.19 17.46 -30.42
CA SER A 360 -10.63 18.00 -31.68
C SER A 360 -10.17 16.90 -32.64
N LYS A 361 -9.41 15.93 -32.14
CA LYS A 361 -8.93 14.78 -32.91
C LYS A 361 -10.11 13.92 -33.38
N ALA A 362 -11.08 13.66 -32.50
CA ALA A 362 -12.28 12.92 -32.84
C ALA A 362 -13.08 13.60 -33.97
N LEU A 363 -13.27 14.92 -33.91
CA LEU A 363 -13.93 15.70 -34.97
C LEU A 363 -13.18 15.66 -36.30
N GLN A 364 -11.85 15.78 -36.28
CA GLN A 364 -11.03 15.73 -37.50
C GLN A 364 -11.06 14.34 -38.16
N THR A 365 -10.97 13.27 -37.37
CA THR A 365 -10.83 11.91 -37.91
C THR A 365 -12.17 11.24 -38.22
N TYR A 366 -13.16 11.33 -37.33
CA TYR A 366 -14.45 10.64 -37.49
C TYR A 366 -15.49 11.50 -38.21
N PHE A 367 -15.35 12.84 -38.20
CA PHE A 367 -16.29 13.75 -38.84
C PHE A 367 -15.66 14.59 -39.97
N HIS A 368 -14.35 14.45 -40.21
CA HIS A 368 -13.61 15.17 -41.25
C HIS A 368 -13.80 16.69 -41.20
N VAL A 369 -13.84 17.23 -39.99
CA VAL A 369 -13.92 18.68 -39.75
C VAL A 369 -12.52 19.27 -39.91
N ASN A 370 -12.32 20.16 -40.88
CA ASN A 370 -11.05 20.87 -41.06
C ASN A 370 -10.93 22.09 -40.12
N GLU A 371 -9.77 22.75 -40.07
CA GLU A 371 -9.53 23.87 -39.15
C GLU A 371 -10.48 25.06 -39.35
N ASP A 372 -10.86 25.36 -40.60
CA ASP A 372 -11.82 26.41 -40.91
C ASP A 372 -13.23 26.08 -40.40
N GLN A 373 -13.66 24.82 -40.60
CA GLN A 373 -14.94 24.33 -40.11
C GLN A 373 -14.97 24.23 -38.57
N MET A 374 -13.85 23.84 -37.96
CA MET A 374 -13.69 23.86 -36.50
C MET A 374 -13.85 25.28 -35.95
N SER A 375 -13.20 26.27 -36.59
CA SER A 375 -13.28 27.67 -36.19
C SER A 375 -14.70 28.22 -36.33
N GLU A 376 -15.40 27.85 -37.41
CA GLU A 376 -16.80 28.24 -37.65
C GLU A 376 -17.77 27.58 -36.66
N LEU A 377 -17.56 26.30 -36.30
CA LEU A 377 -18.34 25.61 -35.27
C LEU A 377 -18.21 26.28 -33.91
N VAL A 378 -16.97 26.59 -33.51
CA VAL A 378 -16.68 27.31 -32.26
C VAL A 378 -17.29 28.72 -32.29
N ARG A 379 -17.18 29.44 -33.41
CA ARG A 379 -17.79 30.78 -33.58
C ARG A 379 -19.31 30.74 -33.43
N ARG A 380 -19.99 29.80 -34.09
CA ARG A 380 -21.46 29.65 -33.99
C ARG A 380 -21.93 29.24 -32.60
N ALA A 381 -21.19 28.34 -31.97
CA ALA A 381 -21.41 27.94 -30.58
C ALA A 381 -21.31 29.14 -29.62
N GLN A 382 -20.31 30.00 -29.83
CA GLN A 382 -20.10 31.22 -29.07
C GLN A 382 -21.16 32.30 -29.34
N GLU A 383 -21.65 32.44 -30.57
CA GLU A 383 -22.68 33.44 -30.93
C GLU A 383 -24.07 33.13 -30.38
N THR A 384 -24.38 31.84 -30.23
CA THR A 384 -25.71 31.41 -29.77
C THR A 384 -25.76 31.10 -28.28
N CYS A 385 -24.60 31.15 -27.59
CA CYS A 385 -24.34 30.70 -26.21
C CYS A 385 -25.13 29.42 -25.82
N THR A 386 -25.40 28.54 -26.80
CA THR A 386 -26.19 27.31 -26.63
C THR A 386 -25.66 26.22 -27.56
N CYS A 387 -24.83 25.31 -27.04
CA CYS A 387 -24.46 24.07 -27.72
C CYS A 387 -25.38 22.93 -27.27
N GLU A 388 -26.61 22.91 -27.76
CA GLU A 388 -27.42 21.69 -27.65
C GLU A 388 -26.94 20.66 -28.69
N VAL A 389 -26.80 19.40 -28.28
CA VAL A 389 -26.41 18.28 -29.18
C VAL A 389 -27.19 18.24 -30.50
N PRO A 390 -28.52 18.50 -30.56
CA PRO A 390 -29.24 18.61 -31.84
C PRO A 390 -28.70 19.68 -32.79
N LYS A 391 -28.19 20.82 -32.29
CA LYS A 391 -27.59 21.88 -33.13
C LYS A 391 -26.20 21.47 -33.65
N LEU A 392 -25.45 20.70 -32.86
CA LEU A 392 -24.16 20.14 -33.26
C LEU A 392 -24.32 19.10 -34.38
N SER A 393 -25.33 18.22 -34.27
CA SER A 393 -25.65 17.23 -35.30
C SER A 393 -26.02 17.88 -36.64
N ALA A 394 -26.74 19.01 -36.63
CA ALA A 394 -27.06 19.75 -37.84
C ALA A 394 -25.84 20.44 -38.49
N ALA A 395 -24.80 20.74 -37.69
CA ALA A 395 -23.57 21.36 -38.18
C ALA A 395 -22.53 20.34 -38.67
N LEU A 396 -22.65 19.08 -38.24
CA LEU A 396 -21.87 17.94 -38.72
C LEU A 396 -22.64 17.25 -39.87
N GLY A 397 -22.20 17.40 -41.11
CA GLY A 397 -22.90 16.79 -42.25
C GLY A 397 -22.75 15.26 -42.31
N PRO A 398 -23.72 14.52 -42.88
CA PRO A 398 -23.56 13.09 -43.14
C PRO A 398 -22.45 12.90 -44.18
N ARG A 399 -21.42 12.10 -43.87
CA ARG A 399 -20.27 11.85 -44.75
C ARG A 399 -19.94 10.36 -44.82
N ASP A 400 -19.22 9.97 -45.87
CA ASP A 400 -18.97 8.58 -46.27
C ASP A 400 -18.25 7.78 -45.17
N THR A 401 -18.92 6.73 -44.66
CA THR A 401 -18.52 5.94 -43.48
C THR A 401 -17.92 4.58 -43.86
N ALA A 402 -17.26 4.48 -45.01
CA ALA A 402 -16.73 3.22 -45.50
C ALA A 402 -15.70 2.59 -44.53
N SER A 403 -14.95 3.43 -43.78
CA SER A 403 -13.88 3.00 -42.87
C SER A 403 -14.10 3.31 -41.38
N THR A 404 -15.07 4.17 -41.03
CA THR A 404 -15.31 4.63 -39.65
C THR A 404 -16.75 4.42 -39.20
N ALA A 405 -16.95 4.24 -37.89
CA ALA A 405 -18.24 4.11 -37.24
C ALA A 405 -18.31 4.91 -35.95
N ILE A 406 -19.53 5.19 -35.48
CA ILE A 406 -19.77 5.85 -34.19
C ILE A 406 -20.75 5.01 -33.40
N LEU A 407 -20.36 4.60 -32.20
CA LEU A 407 -21.18 3.88 -31.25
C LEU A 407 -21.57 4.81 -30.11
N ASP A 408 -22.86 5.07 -29.95
CA ASP A 408 -23.40 5.93 -28.90
C ASP A 408 -24.05 5.09 -27.80
N LEU A 409 -23.49 5.17 -26.59
CA LEU A 409 -23.93 4.38 -25.45
C LEU A 409 -25.09 4.99 -24.66
N ARG A 410 -25.52 6.20 -25.00
CA ARG A 410 -26.57 6.92 -24.25
C ARG A 410 -27.93 6.24 -24.37
N GLN A 411 -28.83 6.57 -23.46
CA GLN A 411 -30.20 6.06 -23.49
C GLN A 411 -30.96 6.52 -24.75
N PRO A 412 -31.94 5.72 -25.24
CA PRO A 412 -32.58 5.99 -26.54
C PRO A 412 -33.24 7.36 -26.63
N LYS A 413 -33.77 7.88 -25.52
CA LYS A 413 -34.37 9.22 -25.43
C LYS A 413 -33.35 10.31 -25.78
N ASP A 414 -32.17 10.27 -25.16
CA ASP A 414 -31.13 11.29 -25.33
C ASP A 414 -30.43 11.14 -26.69
N PHE A 415 -30.30 9.90 -27.17
CA PHE A 415 -29.86 9.60 -28.52
C PHE A 415 -30.80 10.23 -29.56
N ILE A 416 -32.12 10.04 -29.45
CA ILE A 416 -33.10 10.61 -30.39
C ILE A 416 -33.10 12.15 -30.35
N GLN A 417 -32.96 12.75 -29.17
CA GLN A 417 -32.95 14.20 -29.00
C GLN A 417 -31.71 14.88 -29.61
N GLY A 418 -30.61 14.16 -29.77
CA GLY A 418 -29.41 14.70 -30.40
C GLY A 418 -28.39 13.60 -30.68
N ARG A 419 -28.59 12.82 -31.75
CA ARG A 419 -27.60 11.83 -32.20
C ARG A 419 -26.54 12.50 -33.05
N LEU A 420 -25.29 12.04 -32.95
CA LEU A 420 -24.25 12.37 -33.92
C LEU A 420 -24.63 11.77 -35.29
N PRO A 421 -24.22 12.38 -36.42
CA PRO A 421 -24.45 11.80 -37.74
C PRO A 421 -23.87 10.38 -37.86
N ASN A 422 -24.63 9.47 -38.49
CA ASN A 422 -24.22 8.08 -38.73
C ASN A 422 -23.83 7.27 -37.48
N SER A 423 -24.29 7.67 -36.29
CA SER A 423 -24.08 6.90 -35.07
C SER A 423 -25.13 5.81 -34.88
N VAL A 424 -24.70 4.69 -34.30
CA VAL A 424 -25.57 3.59 -33.86
C VAL A 424 -25.69 3.58 -32.36
N ASN A 425 -26.90 3.35 -31.85
CA ASN A 425 -27.16 3.36 -30.42
C ASN A 425 -27.04 1.96 -29.81
N LEU A 426 -26.27 1.85 -28.72
CA LEU A 426 -26.20 0.68 -27.84
C LEU A 426 -26.38 1.17 -26.40
N PRO A 427 -27.62 1.30 -25.89
CA PRO A 427 -27.95 2.13 -24.73
C PRO A 427 -27.55 1.52 -23.38
N LEU A 428 -26.25 1.38 -23.11
CA LEU A 428 -25.70 0.75 -21.90
C LEU A 428 -25.22 1.76 -20.85
N ALA A 429 -24.96 3.01 -21.25
CA ALA A 429 -24.61 4.09 -20.35
C ALA A 429 -25.89 4.70 -19.75
N LEU A 430 -25.91 4.88 -18.43
CA LEU A 430 -27.03 5.47 -17.71
C LEU A 430 -26.70 6.94 -17.37
N PRO A 431 -27.65 7.88 -17.56
CA PRO A 431 -27.41 9.29 -17.23
C PRO A 431 -27.47 9.52 -15.72
N GLY A 432 -26.62 10.43 -15.22
CA GLY A 432 -26.69 10.92 -13.83
C GLY A 432 -26.28 9.92 -12.75
N ILE A 433 -25.72 8.77 -13.13
CA ILE A 433 -25.12 7.83 -12.17
C ILE A 433 -23.62 8.08 -12.04
N ALA A 434 -23.03 7.61 -10.95
CA ALA A 434 -21.61 7.72 -10.71
C ALA A 434 -20.80 6.97 -11.79
N SER A 435 -19.62 7.51 -12.08
CA SER A 435 -18.67 6.91 -13.03
C SER A 435 -18.46 5.43 -12.71
N PRO A 436 -18.39 4.53 -13.71
CA PRO A 436 -18.03 3.13 -13.47
C PRO A 436 -16.70 2.99 -12.73
N PHE A 437 -15.76 3.95 -12.87
CA PHE A 437 -14.49 3.91 -12.12
C PHE A 437 -14.63 4.31 -10.65
N SER A 438 -15.79 4.82 -10.24
CA SER A 438 -16.12 5.20 -8.85
C SER A 438 -17.25 4.36 -8.23
N ASP A 439 -18.04 3.68 -9.07
CA ASP A 439 -19.15 2.82 -8.67
C ASP A 439 -18.97 1.39 -9.24
N PRO A 440 -18.52 0.44 -8.39
CA PRO A 440 -18.33 -0.96 -8.73
C PRO A 440 -19.57 -1.66 -9.31
N SER A 441 -20.76 -1.31 -8.82
CA SER A 441 -22.01 -1.91 -9.31
C SER A 441 -22.28 -1.47 -10.74
N ASN A 442 -22.02 -0.19 -11.05
CA ASN A 442 -22.12 0.32 -12.40
C ASN A 442 -21.08 -0.33 -13.32
N LEU A 443 -19.81 -0.39 -12.92
CA LEU A 443 -18.75 -1.04 -13.71
C LEU A 443 -19.06 -2.51 -13.98
N SER A 444 -19.47 -3.25 -12.96
CA SER A 444 -19.79 -4.67 -13.09
C SER A 444 -20.93 -4.93 -14.06
N ARG A 445 -22.02 -4.16 -13.96
CA ARG A 445 -23.14 -4.21 -14.90
C ARG A 445 -22.68 -3.85 -16.32
N LEU A 446 -22.09 -2.67 -16.49
CA LEU A 446 -21.70 -2.13 -17.78
C LEU A 446 -20.72 -3.06 -18.51
N TRP A 447 -19.67 -3.49 -17.82
CA TRP A 447 -18.66 -4.40 -18.39
C TRP A 447 -19.29 -5.73 -18.79
N THR A 448 -20.15 -6.32 -17.94
CA THR A 448 -20.81 -7.60 -18.25
C THR A 448 -21.73 -7.51 -19.46
N GLU A 449 -22.49 -6.42 -19.57
CA GLU A 449 -23.37 -6.17 -20.72
C GLU A 449 -22.57 -5.95 -22.02
N LEU A 450 -21.49 -5.17 -21.96
CA LEU A 450 -20.57 -4.97 -23.08
C LEU A 450 -19.88 -6.28 -23.49
N ASP A 451 -19.36 -7.04 -22.52
CA ASP A 451 -18.65 -8.29 -22.79
C ASP A 451 -19.57 -9.28 -23.52
N ARG A 452 -20.84 -9.36 -23.08
CA ARG A 452 -21.87 -10.16 -23.76
C ARG A 452 -22.20 -9.63 -25.14
N ALA A 453 -22.37 -8.31 -25.30
CA ALA A 453 -22.74 -7.69 -26.58
C ALA A 453 -21.69 -7.92 -27.68
N PHE A 454 -20.41 -7.93 -27.30
CA PHE A 454 -19.29 -8.11 -28.24
C PHE A 454 -18.69 -9.53 -28.24
N ALA A 455 -19.27 -10.49 -27.51
CA ALA A 455 -18.78 -11.87 -27.46
C ALA A 455 -19.02 -12.65 -28.78
N ASP A 456 -20.11 -12.36 -29.50
CA ASP A 456 -20.49 -13.05 -30.74
C ASP A 456 -20.56 -12.05 -31.90
N PRO A 457 -19.81 -12.25 -32.99
CA PRO A 457 -19.91 -11.43 -34.21
C PRO A 457 -21.33 -11.33 -34.78
N ALA A 458 -22.22 -12.29 -34.52
CA ALA A 458 -23.62 -12.24 -34.94
C ALA A 458 -24.48 -11.26 -34.11
N ASN A 459 -24.07 -10.96 -32.87
CA ASN A 459 -24.72 -9.98 -31.99
C ASN A 459 -24.19 -8.55 -32.23
N VAL A 460 -23.05 -8.46 -32.92
CA VAL A 460 -22.42 -7.18 -33.24
C VAL A 460 -23.27 -6.48 -34.31
N ILE A 461 -23.56 -5.22 -34.04
CA ILE A 461 -24.17 -4.32 -35.02
C ILE A 461 -23.32 -4.39 -36.30
N SER A 462 -23.87 -4.93 -37.39
CA SER A 462 -23.15 -5.15 -38.66
C SER A 462 -22.45 -3.89 -39.19
N GLU A 463 -22.93 -2.71 -38.79
CA GLU A 463 -22.38 -1.40 -39.14
C GLU A 463 -21.02 -1.09 -38.49
N LEU A 464 -20.65 -1.79 -37.41
CA LEU A 464 -19.37 -1.64 -36.69
C LEU A 464 -18.29 -2.61 -37.19
N ALA A 465 -18.68 -3.66 -37.91
CA ALA A 465 -17.75 -4.70 -38.36
C ALA A 465 -16.71 -4.12 -39.32
N SER A 466 -15.43 -4.40 -39.04
CA SER A 466 -14.28 -3.96 -39.86
C SER A 466 -14.09 -2.44 -40.00
N LYS A 467 -14.69 -1.65 -39.10
CA LYS A 467 -14.53 -0.19 -39.07
C LYS A 467 -13.79 0.27 -37.81
N ASP A 468 -13.07 1.39 -37.92
CA ASP A 468 -12.57 2.10 -36.75
C ASP A 468 -13.74 2.81 -36.07
N THR A 469 -14.00 2.50 -34.80
CA THR A 469 -15.22 2.95 -34.11
C THR A 469 -14.90 3.98 -33.04
N LEU A 470 -15.53 5.15 -33.10
CA LEU A 470 -15.56 6.09 -31.98
C LEU A 470 -16.72 5.73 -31.06
N VAL A 471 -16.44 5.44 -29.81
CA VAL A 471 -17.43 5.20 -28.76
C VAL A 471 -17.66 6.50 -28.00
N VAL A 472 -18.92 6.87 -27.85
CA VAL A 472 -19.35 8.08 -27.14
C VAL A 472 -20.39 7.74 -26.07
N CYS A 473 -20.35 8.47 -24.96
CA CYS A 473 -21.39 8.48 -23.94
C CYS A 473 -21.55 9.91 -23.40
N TYR A 474 -22.22 10.08 -22.26
CA TYR A 474 -22.43 11.40 -21.65
C TYR A 474 -21.10 12.08 -21.29
N ASP A 475 -20.31 11.44 -20.43
CA ASP A 475 -19.11 11.97 -19.75
C ASP A 475 -17.77 11.34 -20.20
N GLY A 476 -17.82 10.29 -21.03
CA GLY A 476 -16.68 9.57 -21.58
C GLY A 476 -16.31 8.28 -20.85
N ASP A 477 -16.70 8.11 -19.58
CA ASP A 477 -16.22 7.01 -18.76
C ASP A 477 -16.80 5.65 -19.19
N SER A 478 -18.10 5.61 -19.50
CA SER A 478 -18.71 4.38 -20.04
C SER A 478 -18.15 4.02 -21.42
N ALA A 479 -17.83 5.04 -22.24
CA ALA A 479 -17.22 4.85 -23.54
C ALA A 479 -15.80 4.29 -23.42
N ARG A 480 -15.06 4.70 -22.39
CA ARG A 480 -13.73 4.16 -22.08
C ARG A 480 -13.78 2.67 -21.74
N VAL A 481 -14.73 2.24 -20.89
CA VAL A 481 -14.96 0.81 -20.59
C VAL A 481 -15.30 0.04 -21.87
N ALA A 482 -16.20 0.57 -22.69
CA ALA A 482 -16.58 -0.05 -23.96
C ALA A 482 -15.43 -0.18 -24.95
N ALA A 483 -14.57 0.83 -25.09
CA ALA A 483 -13.41 0.75 -25.97
C ALA A 483 -12.42 -0.36 -25.54
N SER A 484 -12.22 -0.55 -24.23
CA SER A 484 -11.43 -1.66 -23.69
C SER A 484 -12.03 -3.02 -24.06
N VAL A 485 -13.32 -3.22 -23.80
CA VAL A 485 -14.03 -4.46 -24.13
C VAL A 485 -14.00 -4.76 -25.62
N MET A 486 -14.36 -3.77 -26.45
CA MET A 486 -14.35 -3.89 -27.91
C MET A 486 -12.97 -4.31 -28.42
N ARG A 487 -11.89 -3.71 -27.93
CA ARG A 487 -10.53 -4.07 -28.35
C ARG A 487 -10.11 -5.46 -27.90
N ALA A 488 -10.50 -5.90 -26.70
CA ALA A 488 -10.27 -7.27 -26.25
C ALA A 488 -11.00 -8.30 -27.13
N LYS A 489 -12.12 -7.91 -27.75
CA LYS A 489 -12.87 -8.72 -28.72
C LYS A 489 -12.42 -8.54 -30.18
N GLY A 490 -11.34 -7.80 -30.42
CA GLY A 490 -10.72 -7.63 -31.74
C GLY A 490 -11.26 -6.47 -32.59
N PHE A 491 -12.09 -5.58 -32.04
CA PHE A 491 -12.57 -4.38 -32.73
C PHE A 491 -11.57 -3.23 -32.64
N ALA A 492 -11.50 -2.40 -33.68
CA ALA A 492 -10.86 -1.09 -33.60
C ALA A 492 -11.84 -0.11 -32.93
N ALA A 493 -11.52 0.32 -31.70
CA ALA A 493 -12.39 1.20 -30.93
C ALA A 493 -11.59 2.29 -30.21
N ASN A 494 -12.06 3.53 -30.25
CA ASN A 494 -11.53 4.64 -29.47
C ASN A 494 -12.68 5.29 -28.70
N SER A 495 -12.43 5.73 -27.48
CA SER A 495 -13.41 6.45 -26.65
C SER A 495 -13.21 7.95 -26.78
N LEU A 496 -14.29 8.73 -26.72
CA LEU A 496 -14.22 10.18 -26.67
C LEU A 496 -13.94 10.66 -25.23
N ARG A 497 -12.80 11.31 -25.00
CA ARG A 497 -12.45 11.89 -23.70
C ARG A 497 -13.50 12.92 -23.28
N GLY A 498 -14.00 12.81 -22.05
CA GLY A 498 -15.03 13.70 -21.53
C GLY A 498 -16.41 13.50 -22.17
N GLY A 499 -16.56 12.53 -23.09
CA GLY A 499 -17.83 12.23 -23.75
C GLY A 499 -18.39 13.40 -24.54
N LEU A 500 -19.70 13.38 -24.73
CA LEU A 500 -20.41 14.48 -25.39
C LEU A 500 -20.39 15.77 -24.57
N GLU A 501 -20.39 15.68 -23.24
CA GLU A 501 -20.26 16.85 -22.36
C GLU A 501 -18.95 17.58 -22.58
N GLY A 502 -17.83 16.84 -22.68
CA GLY A 502 -16.51 17.38 -23.01
C GLY A 502 -16.47 18.01 -24.40
N LEU A 503 -17.11 17.38 -25.39
CA LEU A 503 -17.25 17.93 -26.74
C LEU A 503 -18.05 19.24 -26.74
N ILE A 504 -19.18 19.28 -26.05
CA ILE A 504 -20.02 20.48 -25.89
C ILE A 504 -19.23 21.57 -25.17
N LYS A 505 -18.55 21.24 -24.07
CA LYS A 505 -17.74 22.18 -23.30
C LYS A 505 -16.64 22.80 -24.15
N MET A 506 -15.91 21.98 -24.93
CA MET A 506 -14.88 22.47 -25.86
C MET A 506 -15.45 23.48 -26.87
N LEU A 507 -16.63 23.19 -27.44
CA LEU A 507 -17.29 24.09 -28.38
C LEU A 507 -17.84 25.35 -27.71
N SER A 508 -18.22 25.26 -26.44
CA SER A 508 -18.86 26.33 -25.67
C SER A 508 -17.89 27.18 -24.85
N THR A 509 -16.59 26.86 -24.85
CA THR A 509 -15.59 27.59 -24.06
C THR A 509 -15.56 29.07 -24.47
N PRO A 510 -15.80 30.05 -23.55
CA PRO A 510 -15.95 31.45 -23.93
C PRO A 510 -14.61 32.15 -24.13
N ARG A 511 -14.50 32.99 -25.17
CA ARG A 511 -13.80 34.29 -25.06
C ARG A 511 -14.76 35.49 -25.02
N THR A 512 -16.07 35.28 -25.19
CA THR A 512 -17.05 36.38 -25.44
C THR A 512 -18.43 36.24 -24.77
N CYS A 513 -18.90 35.07 -24.31
CA CYS A 513 -20.25 34.92 -23.74
C CYS A 513 -20.47 35.61 -22.37
N ALA A 514 -19.43 36.11 -21.70
CA ALA A 514 -19.57 36.84 -20.41
C ALA A 514 -20.22 38.24 -20.54
N LYS A 515 -20.49 38.74 -21.76
CA LYS A 515 -21.06 40.06 -21.99
C LYS A 515 -22.58 40.10 -22.19
N ALA A 516 -23.25 38.95 -22.40
CA ALA A 516 -24.66 38.93 -22.78
C ALA A 516 -25.65 38.90 -21.60
N GLU A 517 -25.25 38.42 -20.41
CA GLU A 517 -26.15 38.38 -19.24
C GLU A 517 -26.16 39.69 -18.44
N ALA A 518 -25.15 40.55 -18.59
CA ALA A 518 -25.07 41.84 -17.91
C ALA A 518 -26.04 42.91 -18.46
N GLU A 519 -26.56 42.74 -19.67
CA GLU A 519 -27.46 43.71 -20.32
C GLU A 519 -28.96 43.42 -20.10
N GLN A 520 -29.33 42.31 -19.43
CA GLN A 520 -30.74 42.03 -19.06
C GLN A 520 -31.06 42.26 -17.58
N GLN A 521 -30.06 42.45 -16.71
CA GLN A 521 -30.29 42.78 -15.29
C GLN A 521 -30.39 44.29 -15.00
N THR A 522 -30.08 45.16 -15.96
CA THR A 522 -30.10 46.62 -15.79
C THR A 522 -31.49 47.26 -15.89
N THR A 523 -32.56 46.49 -16.14
CA THR A 523 -33.95 47.00 -16.18
C THR A 523 -34.79 46.65 -14.95
N TRP A 524 -34.24 45.92 -13.96
CA TRP A 524 -34.96 45.58 -12.72
C TRP A 524 -34.49 46.34 -11.48
N LEU A 525 -33.36 47.05 -11.54
CA LEU A 525 -32.79 47.80 -10.40
C LEU A 525 -33.21 49.29 -10.33
N GLN A 526 -33.87 49.84 -11.36
CA GLN A 526 -34.40 51.22 -11.33
C GLN A 526 -35.77 51.37 -10.66
N LEU A 527 -36.37 50.29 -10.14
CA LEU A 527 -37.70 50.33 -9.51
C LEU A 527 -37.69 50.12 -7.98
N CYS A 528 -36.53 49.91 -7.34
CA CYS A 528 -36.45 49.67 -5.89
C CYS A 528 -35.72 50.76 -5.07
N GLU A 529 -35.28 51.87 -5.66
CA GLU A 529 -34.63 52.99 -4.93
C GLU A 529 -35.59 54.12 -4.50
N ALA A 530 -36.89 53.83 -4.39
CA ALA A 530 -37.87 54.78 -3.89
C ALA A 530 -38.57 54.24 -2.63
N GLN A 531 -37.82 54.08 -1.53
CA GLN A 531 -38.32 54.21 -0.16
C GLN A 531 -37.16 54.19 0.87
N SER A 532 -36.77 55.38 1.32
CA SER A 532 -35.97 55.64 2.52
C SER A 532 -36.90 55.62 3.75
N ALA A 533 -36.61 54.93 4.88
CA ALA A 533 -35.74 55.29 6.03
C ALA A 533 -36.49 54.83 7.34
N PRO A 534 -35.93 54.88 8.58
CA PRO A 534 -34.56 54.61 9.05
C PRO A 534 -34.45 53.78 10.38
N ALA A 535 -33.19 53.48 10.75
CA ALA A 535 -32.62 53.35 12.11
C ALA A 535 -32.82 52.07 12.97
N ALA A 536 -31.71 51.46 13.40
CA ALA A 536 -31.18 51.57 14.77
C ALA A 536 -29.88 50.74 14.95
N ALA A 537 -28.98 51.27 15.77
CA ALA A 537 -27.69 50.69 16.13
C ALA A 537 -27.79 49.67 17.27
N SER A 538 -26.91 48.66 17.29
CA SER A 538 -26.17 48.26 18.51
C SER A 538 -25.11 47.21 18.20
N SER A 539 -23.91 47.48 18.68
CA SER A 539 -22.79 46.56 18.90
C SER A 539 -23.12 45.50 19.96
N SER A 540 -22.73 44.25 19.76
CA SER A 540 -22.47 43.33 20.87
C SER A 540 -21.54 42.18 20.46
N GLU A 541 -20.42 42.10 21.18
CA GLU A 541 -19.55 40.93 21.31
C GLU A 541 -20.36 39.67 21.64
N LEU A 542 -19.95 38.51 21.11
CA LEU A 542 -20.54 37.21 21.43
C LEU A 542 -19.47 36.27 22.00
N THR A 543 -19.67 36.00 23.29
CA THR A 543 -18.92 35.17 24.23
C THR A 543 -19.02 33.65 23.95
N LYS A 544 -17.95 32.93 24.35
CA LYS A 544 -17.83 31.46 24.41
C LYS A 544 -18.90 30.77 25.29
N PRO A 545 -19.34 29.54 24.96
CA PRO A 545 -19.84 28.55 25.92
C PRO A 545 -18.78 27.48 26.27
N GLN A 546 -18.78 27.05 27.53
CA GLN A 546 -17.94 25.97 28.09
C GLN A 546 -18.65 24.60 28.10
N GLN A 547 -17.81 23.55 28.24
CA GLN A 547 -18.04 22.13 28.62
C GLN A 547 -18.21 21.12 27.46
N ALA A 548 -17.68 19.90 27.48
CA ALA A 548 -16.92 19.12 28.47
C ALA A 548 -16.11 18.00 27.77
N ALA A 549 -15.06 17.51 28.44
CA ALA A 549 -14.22 16.41 28.00
C ALA A 549 -14.90 15.03 28.15
N VAL A 550 -14.74 14.16 27.14
CA VAL A 550 -14.85 12.70 27.23
C VAL A 550 -13.73 12.08 26.41
N ILE A 551 -12.97 11.18 27.03
CA ILE A 551 -11.89 10.38 26.45
C ILE A 551 -12.50 9.09 25.87
N GLY A 552 -12.08 8.68 24.66
CA GLY A 552 -12.30 7.31 24.19
C GLY A 552 -12.09 7.06 22.69
N GLU A 553 -11.15 6.15 22.41
CA GLU A 553 -11.10 5.18 21.30
C GLU A 553 -10.37 5.48 19.98
N ASN A 554 -9.46 4.54 19.70
CA ASN A 554 -8.85 4.22 18.42
C ASN A 554 -9.94 3.94 17.37
N GLY A 555 -9.89 4.67 16.25
CA GLY A 555 -10.72 4.38 15.08
C GLY A 555 -10.07 4.91 13.82
N VAL A 556 -9.49 4.00 13.02
CA VAL A 556 -9.26 4.27 11.59
C VAL A 556 -10.64 4.27 10.95
N SER A 557 -11.28 5.43 10.89
CA SER A 557 -12.55 5.59 10.19
C SER A 557 -12.30 5.62 8.70
N ALA A 558 -12.97 4.73 7.97
CA ALA A 558 -13.19 4.85 6.53
C ALA A 558 -13.50 6.31 6.16
N ILE A 559 -12.86 6.82 5.10
CA ILE A 559 -13.19 8.12 4.53
C ILE A 559 -14.56 7.99 3.85
N SER A 560 -15.62 8.07 4.65
CA SER A 560 -16.93 8.46 4.14
C SER A 560 -16.82 9.92 3.71
N LYS A 561 -17.20 10.27 2.48
CA LYS A 561 -17.46 11.67 2.10
C LYS A 561 -18.41 12.27 3.15
N ARG A 562 -17.88 13.10 4.06
CA ARG A 562 -18.73 13.98 4.85
C ARG A 562 -19.38 14.95 3.86
N SER A 563 -20.67 15.20 4.03
CA SER A 563 -21.33 16.32 3.36
C SER A 563 -20.59 17.61 3.72
N PHE A 564 -20.08 18.31 2.72
CA PHE A 564 -19.51 19.64 2.88
C PHE A 564 -20.67 20.60 3.16
N ASP A 565 -20.93 20.88 4.44
CA ASP A 565 -22.09 21.64 4.88
C ASP A 565 -21.69 23.05 5.30
N CYS A 566 -21.98 24.03 4.45
CA CYS A 566 -21.74 25.43 4.76
C CYS A 566 -22.84 26.09 5.58
N SER A 567 -23.93 25.39 5.91
CA SER A 567 -24.96 25.96 6.79
C SER A 567 -24.44 26.26 8.20
N ASN A 568 -23.36 25.59 8.62
CA ASN A 568 -22.66 25.84 9.88
C ASN A 568 -21.13 25.80 9.68
N PRO A 569 -20.52 26.89 9.19
CA PRO A 569 -19.07 26.94 8.97
C PRO A 569 -18.28 26.73 10.27
N VAL A 570 -17.10 26.13 10.15
CA VAL A 570 -16.17 26.00 11.28
C VAL A 570 -15.72 27.37 11.78
N TRP A 571 -15.44 27.47 13.08
CA TRP A 571 -15.04 28.74 13.71
C TRP A 571 -13.85 29.39 12.98
N GLY A 572 -13.98 30.67 12.63
CA GLY A 572 -12.97 31.41 11.88
C GLY A 572 -13.07 31.30 10.35
N LEU A 573 -14.01 30.52 9.81
CA LEU A 573 -14.31 30.45 8.38
C LEU A 573 -15.64 31.16 8.07
N ALA A 574 -15.62 32.13 7.16
CA ALA A 574 -16.82 32.83 6.71
C ALA A 574 -17.66 31.94 5.79
N HIS A 575 -18.97 32.18 5.77
CA HIS A 575 -19.91 31.38 4.99
C HIS A 575 -19.60 31.40 3.48
N GLN A 576 -19.21 32.55 2.93
CA GLN A 576 -18.88 32.69 1.51
C GLN A 576 -17.58 31.96 1.14
N ASP A 577 -16.58 31.97 2.03
CA ASP A 577 -15.35 31.21 1.85
C ASP A 577 -15.61 29.70 1.92
N CYS A 578 -16.47 29.28 2.84
CA CYS A 578 -16.96 27.89 2.89
C CYS A 578 -17.64 27.50 1.57
N GLN A 579 -18.56 28.33 1.07
CA GLN A 579 -19.25 28.07 -0.20
C GLN A 579 -18.25 27.94 -1.35
N HIS A 580 -17.30 28.86 -1.46
CA HIS A 580 -16.25 28.77 -2.46
C HIS A 580 -15.45 27.46 -2.35
N MET A 581 -15.04 27.07 -1.14
CA MET A 581 -14.34 25.80 -0.92
C MET A 581 -15.18 24.58 -1.35
N SER A 582 -16.47 24.60 -1.05
CA SER A 582 -17.42 23.58 -1.51
C SER A 582 -17.49 23.55 -3.04
N ASP A 583 -17.64 24.71 -3.67
CA ASP A 583 -17.82 24.87 -5.11
C ASP A 583 -16.59 24.40 -5.89
N VAL A 584 -15.39 24.63 -5.36
CA VAL A 584 -14.12 24.18 -5.99
C VAL A 584 -13.73 22.75 -5.63
N GLY A 585 -14.54 22.07 -4.81
CA GLY A 585 -14.46 20.62 -4.59
C GLY A 585 -13.59 20.17 -3.42
N PHE A 586 -13.45 20.98 -2.36
CA PHE A 586 -12.83 20.52 -1.12
C PHE A 586 -13.62 19.35 -0.50
N GLY A 587 -12.90 18.44 0.17
CA GLY A 587 -13.51 17.28 0.83
C GLY A 587 -14.17 17.63 2.17
N SER A 588 -13.70 18.70 2.82
CA SER A 588 -14.21 19.20 4.10
C SER A 588 -13.59 20.55 4.47
N MET A 589 -14.23 21.29 5.37
CA MET A 589 -13.62 22.42 6.08
C MET A 589 -12.49 21.96 7.02
N GLY A 590 -11.64 22.89 7.43
CA GLY A 590 -10.60 22.67 8.42
C GLY A 590 -11.15 22.24 9.78
N LYS A 591 -10.31 21.65 10.63
CA LYS A 591 -10.70 21.30 12.01
C LYS A 591 -10.83 22.54 12.90
N ASN A 592 -9.97 23.54 12.69
CA ASN A 592 -9.91 24.81 13.42
C ASN A 592 -9.98 24.64 14.95
N SER A 593 -9.18 23.73 15.50
CA SER A 593 -9.06 23.54 16.95
C SER A 593 -8.61 24.85 17.61
N ASP A 594 -9.28 25.30 18.67
CA ASP A 594 -8.98 26.53 19.40
C ASP A 594 -8.02 26.32 20.59
N GLY A 595 -7.25 25.23 20.54
CA GLY A 595 -6.23 24.83 21.52
C GLY A 595 -5.48 23.57 21.10
N ASP A 596 -4.39 23.28 21.81
CA ASP A 596 -3.44 22.20 21.51
C ASP A 596 -4.14 20.83 21.35
N ASN A 597 -4.04 20.29 20.13
CA ASN A 597 -4.57 18.98 19.75
C ASN A 597 -3.47 17.96 19.43
N GLY A 598 -2.22 18.28 19.77
CA GLY A 598 -1.03 17.48 19.52
C GLY A 598 -0.53 17.50 18.07
N VAL A 599 -1.13 18.32 17.19
CA VAL A 599 -0.78 18.37 15.76
C VAL A 599 -0.71 19.80 15.22
N ILE A 600 -1.84 20.42 14.89
CA ILE A 600 -1.94 21.78 14.35
C ILE A 600 -3.23 22.41 14.89
N TRP A 601 -3.14 23.60 15.49
CA TRP A 601 -4.29 24.31 16.06
C TRP A 601 -4.14 25.82 15.91
N VAL A 602 -5.26 26.54 16.01
CA VAL A 602 -5.30 28.00 15.98
C VAL A 602 -4.95 28.51 17.37
N GLY A 603 -3.88 29.32 17.47
CA GLY A 603 -3.32 29.77 18.73
C GLY A 603 -1.83 30.07 18.63
N ASP A 604 -1.28 30.79 19.61
CA ASP A 604 0.11 31.21 19.70
C ASP A 604 0.87 30.53 20.87
N ASP A 605 0.27 29.51 21.47
CA ASP A 605 0.77 28.77 22.63
C ASP A 605 1.66 27.57 22.29
N GLY A 606 1.80 27.23 21.01
CA GLY A 606 2.67 26.17 20.51
C GLY A 606 4.15 26.55 20.48
N HIS A 607 5.01 25.52 20.48
CA HIS A 607 6.46 25.67 20.43
C HIS A 607 6.95 26.33 19.12
N THR A 608 6.29 26.04 18.00
CA THR A 608 6.51 26.73 16.72
C THR A 608 5.20 27.33 16.24
N THR A 609 5.21 28.61 15.85
CA THR A 609 4.00 29.33 15.41
C THR A 609 4.18 29.94 14.03
N PHE A 610 3.11 29.95 13.25
CA PHE A 610 3.03 30.57 11.94
C PHE A 610 1.94 31.64 11.98
N THR A 611 2.24 32.88 11.63
CA THR A 611 1.23 33.93 11.48
C THR A 611 1.04 34.24 10.01
N PHE A 612 -0.16 33.93 9.54
CA PHE A 612 -0.62 34.17 8.19
C PHE A 612 -1.33 35.52 8.14
N THR A 613 -0.92 36.42 7.25
CA THR A 613 -1.47 37.77 7.15
C THR A 613 -1.87 38.06 5.70
N ASN A 614 -3.06 38.66 5.53
CA ASN A 614 -3.48 39.21 4.25
C ASN A 614 -2.78 40.55 4.00
N ARG A 615 -1.99 40.63 2.93
CA ARG A 615 -1.25 41.82 2.49
C ARG A 615 -1.60 42.24 1.05
N ALA A 616 -2.74 41.82 0.53
CA ALA A 616 -3.21 42.31 -0.77
C ALA A 616 -3.48 43.82 -0.72
N GLU A 617 -3.07 44.56 -1.76
CA GLU A 617 -3.25 46.02 -1.81
C GLU A 617 -4.70 46.42 -2.11
N VAL A 618 -5.50 45.50 -2.65
CA VAL A 618 -6.93 45.65 -2.91
C VAL A 618 -7.71 44.93 -1.79
N ASP A 619 -8.92 45.39 -1.45
CA ASP A 619 -9.85 44.69 -0.53
C ASP A 619 -10.18 43.30 -1.08
N GLU A 620 -9.31 42.34 -0.76
CA GLU A 620 -9.28 41.00 -1.31
C GLU A 620 -9.51 39.98 -0.19
N CYS A 621 -10.64 39.26 -0.25
CA CYS A 621 -10.91 38.19 0.69
C CYS A 621 -9.97 37.01 0.42
N MET A 622 -9.24 36.59 1.46
CA MET A 622 -8.36 35.42 1.41
C MET A 622 -8.83 34.35 2.39
N THR A 623 -8.71 33.09 2.01
CA THR A 623 -8.87 31.95 2.93
C THR A 623 -7.55 31.21 3.04
N VAL A 624 -7.01 31.13 4.25
CA VAL A 624 -5.81 30.34 4.56
C VAL A 624 -6.19 28.89 4.72
N VAL A 625 -5.46 27.98 4.08
CA VAL A 625 -5.62 26.53 4.23
C VAL A 625 -4.30 25.94 4.69
N VAL A 626 -4.29 25.19 5.79
CA VAL A 626 -3.10 24.50 6.33
C VAL A 626 -3.39 23.01 6.47
N TRP A 627 -2.52 22.17 5.93
CA TRP A 627 -2.65 20.71 6.00
C TRP A 627 -1.33 20.03 6.38
N LEU A 628 -1.46 18.82 6.92
CA LEU A 628 -0.35 17.99 7.37
C LEU A 628 0.15 17.09 6.23
N HIS A 629 1.45 16.84 6.18
CA HIS A 629 2.02 15.83 5.30
C HIS A 629 1.74 14.42 5.83
N THR A 630 1.30 13.51 4.95
CA THR A 630 1.13 12.08 5.22
C THR A 630 1.96 11.28 4.20
N PRO A 631 2.56 10.13 4.58
CA PRO A 631 3.45 9.38 3.68
C PRO A 631 2.64 8.56 2.65
N ASP A 632 1.82 9.24 1.85
CA ASP A 632 1.02 8.67 0.76
C ASP A 632 0.89 9.66 -0.41
N TYR A 633 0.46 9.15 -1.56
CA TYR A 633 0.41 9.91 -2.83
C TYR A 633 -0.70 10.97 -2.89
N VAL A 634 -1.58 11.05 -1.88
CA VAL A 634 -2.67 12.03 -1.79
C VAL A 634 -2.49 12.99 -0.62
N SER A 635 -1.28 13.10 -0.08
CA SER A 635 -0.96 13.95 1.07
C SER A 635 -1.40 15.41 0.90
N SER A 636 -1.38 15.91 -0.33
CA SER A 636 -1.69 17.31 -0.66
C SER A 636 -3.11 17.53 -1.22
N PHE A 637 -3.92 16.47 -1.28
CA PHE A 637 -5.20 16.45 -1.98
C PHE A 637 -6.33 16.85 -1.02
N VAL A 638 -6.61 18.15 -0.93
CA VAL A 638 -7.63 18.73 -0.03
C VAL A 638 -9.08 18.38 -0.44
N ASN A 639 -9.28 17.80 -1.62
CA ASN A 639 -10.57 17.23 -2.03
C ASN A 639 -10.91 15.90 -1.32
N VAL A 640 -9.91 15.21 -0.76
CA VAL A 640 -10.09 13.94 -0.02
C VAL A 640 -9.48 13.96 1.38
N ARG A 641 -8.60 14.93 1.67
CA ARG A 641 -7.98 15.14 2.99
C ARG A 641 -8.60 16.35 3.67
N GLN A 642 -8.97 16.16 4.94
CA GLN A 642 -9.42 17.27 5.78
C GLN A 642 -8.23 18.16 6.17
N PRO A 643 -8.25 19.47 5.84
CA PRO A 643 -7.26 20.41 6.36
C PRO A 643 -7.33 20.52 7.89
N TYR A 644 -6.23 20.96 8.52
CA TYR A 644 -6.26 21.24 9.95
C TYR A 644 -6.80 22.64 10.23
N VAL A 645 -6.46 23.62 9.40
CA VAL A 645 -6.96 24.99 9.51
C VAL A 645 -7.50 25.47 8.16
N THR A 646 -8.68 26.06 8.18
CA THR A 646 -9.26 26.86 7.09
C THR A 646 -9.79 28.16 7.68
N TRP A 647 -9.17 29.30 7.39
CA TRP A 647 -9.45 30.55 8.10
C TRP A 647 -9.60 31.74 7.15
N SER A 648 -10.64 32.55 7.36
CA SER A 648 -10.95 33.72 6.55
C SER A 648 -10.19 34.95 7.03
N LEU A 649 -9.51 35.62 6.10
CA LEU A 649 -8.82 36.90 6.27
C LEU A 649 -9.40 37.90 5.26
N PRO A 650 -10.58 38.48 5.55
CA PRO A 650 -11.33 39.27 4.56
C PRO A 650 -10.69 40.61 4.17
N ASN A 651 -9.88 41.22 5.04
CA ASN A 651 -9.32 42.55 4.82
C ASN A 651 -7.79 42.57 4.88
N HIS A 652 -7.19 43.57 4.24
CA HIS A 652 -5.77 43.84 4.37
C HIS A 652 -5.39 44.06 5.85
N GLY A 653 -4.39 43.31 6.31
CA GLY A 653 -3.89 43.33 7.68
C GLY A 653 -4.55 42.30 8.60
N ASP A 654 -5.63 41.64 8.19
CA ASP A 654 -6.20 40.52 8.94
C ASP A 654 -5.17 39.38 9.02
N SER A 655 -5.06 38.77 10.19
CA SER A 655 -4.12 37.67 10.42
C SER A 655 -4.67 36.57 11.32
N VAL A 656 -4.08 35.39 11.20
CA VAL A 656 -4.32 34.25 12.07
C VAL A 656 -3.00 33.60 12.45
N THR A 657 -2.82 33.30 13.74
CA THR A 657 -1.68 32.55 14.25
C THR A 657 -2.07 31.08 14.44
N VAL A 658 -1.25 30.20 13.88
CA VAL A 658 -1.41 28.75 13.92
C VAL A 658 -0.18 28.15 14.59
N SER A 659 -0.41 27.32 15.60
CA SER A 659 0.60 26.57 16.31
C SER A 659 0.80 25.20 15.66
N MET A 660 2.07 24.79 15.51
CA MET A 660 2.48 23.52 14.95
C MET A 660 3.20 22.70 16.03
N ALA A 661 2.82 21.42 16.19
CA ALA A 661 3.53 20.51 17.09
C ALA A 661 4.98 20.27 16.61
N PRO A 662 5.91 19.84 17.48
CA PRO A 662 7.27 19.49 17.06
C PRO A 662 7.33 18.19 16.23
N GLY A 663 8.24 18.14 15.25
CA GLY A 663 8.57 16.90 14.52
C GLY A 663 7.58 16.51 13.43
N ILE A 664 6.76 17.45 12.97
CA ILE A 664 5.81 17.26 11.86
C ILE A 664 6.17 18.16 10.67
N SER A 665 5.65 17.80 9.50
CA SER A 665 5.73 18.61 8.27
C SER A 665 4.36 18.74 7.62
N GLY A 666 4.23 19.73 6.74
CA GLY A 666 2.98 20.02 6.07
C GLY A 666 3.15 21.11 5.01
N ALA A 667 2.02 21.60 4.53
CA ALA A 667 1.98 22.72 3.60
C ALA A 667 0.77 23.62 3.85
N PHE A 668 0.80 24.79 3.25
CA PHE A 668 -0.28 25.76 3.31
C PHE A 668 -0.41 26.53 1.99
N ALA A 669 -1.59 27.10 1.77
CA ALA A 669 -1.88 27.96 0.62
C ALA A 669 -3.00 28.94 0.95
N ALA A 670 -3.14 29.99 0.15
CA ALA A 670 -4.26 30.91 0.20
C ALA A 670 -5.22 30.71 -0.99
N LEU A 671 -6.52 30.77 -0.72
CA LEU A 671 -7.58 30.91 -1.72
C LEU A 671 -7.92 32.40 -1.86
N HIS A 672 -7.81 32.93 -3.07
CA HIS A 672 -7.96 34.34 -3.37
C HIS A 672 -9.30 34.60 -4.07
N ARG A 673 -10.03 35.65 -3.66
CA ARG A 673 -11.20 36.23 -4.37
C ARG A 673 -12.30 35.25 -4.79
N HIS A 674 -12.35 34.09 -4.16
CA HIS A 674 -13.17 32.97 -4.64
C HIS A 674 -12.91 32.59 -6.11
N VAL A 675 -11.70 32.83 -6.63
CA VAL A 675 -11.26 32.43 -7.98
C VAL A 675 -10.24 31.29 -7.97
N THR A 676 -9.60 31.01 -6.82
CA THR A 676 -8.68 29.89 -6.70
C THR A 676 -9.44 28.57 -6.85
N VAL A 677 -9.00 27.71 -7.76
CA VAL A 677 -9.64 26.41 -8.01
C VAL A 677 -8.81 25.27 -7.46
N LEU A 678 -9.41 24.09 -7.34
CA LEU A 678 -8.63 22.86 -7.24
C LEU A 678 -8.24 22.35 -8.63
N ARG A 679 -7.03 21.82 -8.77
CA ARG A 679 -6.59 21.05 -9.94
C ARG A 679 -6.02 19.73 -9.45
N ASP A 680 -6.53 18.63 -9.98
CA ASP A 680 -6.17 17.27 -9.55
C ASP A 680 -6.28 17.07 -8.02
N GLY A 681 -7.30 17.70 -7.41
CA GLY A 681 -7.57 17.62 -5.97
C GLY A 681 -6.74 18.53 -5.06
N GLN A 682 -5.82 19.32 -5.63
CA GLN A 682 -4.86 20.17 -4.94
C GLN A 682 -5.20 21.65 -5.13
N VAL A 683 -4.90 22.51 -4.14
CA VAL A 683 -5.10 23.96 -4.25
C VAL A 683 -4.24 24.51 -5.38
N PHE A 684 -4.86 25.02 -6.45
CA PHE A 684 -4.13 25.50 -7.63
C PHE A 684 -3.63 26.94 -7.45
N ASN A 685 -2.69 27.13 -6.52
CA ASN A 685 -2.02 28.39 -6.22
C ASN A 685 -0.59 28.15 -5.70
N THR A 686 0.15 29.21 -5.37
CA THR A 686 1.46 29.14 -4.68
C THR A 686 1.29 28.55 -3.29
N TRP A 687 2.19 27.64 -2.93
CA TRP A 687 2.23 26.94 -1.65
C TRP A 687 3.40 27.40 -0.78
N GLY A 688 3.27 27.20 0.52
CA GLY A 688 4.41 27.14 1.42
C GLY A 688 4.53 25.73 1.98
N GLU A 689 5.72 25.15 1.94
CA GLU A 689 6.04 23.85 2.52
C GLU A 689 6.85 24.06 3.79
N TRP A 690 6.61 23.26 4.83
CA TRP A 690 7.25 23.46 6.12
C TRP A 690 7.49 22.17 6.88
N SER A 691 8.48 22.22 7.77
CA SER A 691 8.78 21.19 8.77
C SER A 691 9.12 21.82 10.12
N THR A 692 8.94 21.06 11.20
CA THR A 692 9.24 21.47 12.57
C THR A 692 10.19 20.50 13.25
N GLY A 693 10.88 20.95 14.30
CA GLY A 693 11.86 20.16 15.04
C GLY A 693 13.32 20.48 14.67
N PRO A 694 14.27 19.56 14.90
CA PRO A 694 15.71 19.86 14.80
C PRO A 694 16.20 20.27 13.41
N HIS A 695 15.42 20.00 12.36
CA HIS A 695 15.71 20.33 10.97
C HIS A 695 14.62 21.20 10.36
N ALA A 696 13.98 22.06 11.17
CA ALA A 696 12.86 22.87 10.74
C ALA A 696 13.24 23.81 9.59
N THR A 697 12.51 23.69 8.47
CA THR A 697 12.68 24.51 7.27
C THR A 697 11.33 24.89 6.70
N VAL A 698 11.22 26.09 6.15
CA VAL A 698 10.06 26.55 5.38
C VAL A 698 10.51 27.14 4.06
N ASP A 699 9.79 26.89 2.99
CA ASP A 699 10.08 27.45 1.67
C ASP A 699 8.80 27.78 0.91
N VAL A 700 8.94 28.62 -0.12
CA VAL A 700 7.85 28.90 -1.05
C VAL A 700 7.88 27.84 -2.14
N SER A 701 6.85 27.02 -2.21
CA SER A 701 6.67 26.00 -3.22
C SER A 701 5.77 26.49 -4.34
N ARG A 702 6.25 26.35 -5.56
CA ARG A 702 5.56 26.73 -6.79
C ARG A 702 4.81 25.53 -7.40
N GLU A 703 4.72 24.40 -6.70
CA GLU A 703 3.84 23.29 -7.05
C GLU A 703 2.50 23.46 -6.30
N PRO A 704 1.31 23.31 -6.93
CA PRO A 704 0.98 22.89 -8.30
C PRO A 704 0.81 24.04 -9.31
N ARG A 705 1.04 25.31 -8.94
CA ARG A 705 0.92 26.48 -9.83
C ARG A 705 2.14 27.41 -9.73
N MET A 706 3.11 27.23 -10.62
CA MET A 706 4.42 27.89 -10.50
C MET A 706 4.43 29.41 -10.76
N ASP A 707 3.34 29.94 -11.27
CA ASP A 707 3.07 31.36 -11.55
C ASP A 707 1.90 31.89 -10.71
N GLY A 708 1.66 31.28 -9.54
CA GLY A 708 0.59 31.67 -8.61
C GLY A 708 0.83 33.02 -7.92
N ASN A 709 -0.08 33.36 -7.01
CA ASN A 709 -0.04 34.62 -6.26
C ASN A 709 1.24 34.75 -5.42
N ARG A 710 1.66 35.99 -5.15
CA ARG A 710 2.92 36.27 -4.44
C ARG A 710 2.78 35.94 -2.95
N MET A 711 3.82 35.29 -2.42
CA MET A 711 3.93 34.94 -1.01
C MET A 711 5.31 35.37 -0.48
N GLU A 712 5.34 35.88 0.74
CA GLU A 712 6.58 36.19 1.47
C GLU A 712 6.56 35.53 2.85
N ILE A 713 7.63 34.83 3.18
CA ILE A 713 7.80 34.08 4.42
C ILE A 713 9.07 34.58 5.11
N GLU A 714 8.98 34.91 6.38
CA GLU A 714 10.12 35.35 7.20
C GLU A 714 10.18 34.55 8.50
N THR A 715 11.33 33.93 8.77
CA THR A 715 11.56 33.16 10.01
C THR A 715 12.14 34.04 11.11
N GLY A 716 11.95 33.64 12.38
CA GLY A 716 12.51 34.33 13.54
C GLY A 716 14.04 34.45 13.52
N GLY A 717 14.74 33.55 12.81
CA GLY A 717 16.17 33.61 12.55
C GLY A 717 16.61 34.60 11.46
N GLY A 718 15.67 35.30 10.82
CA GLY A 718 15.92 36.30 9.78
C GLY A 718 16.01 35.75 8.36
N CYS A 719 15.63 34.49 8.13
CA CYS A 719 15.63 33.90 6.80
C CYS A 719 14.35 34.28 6.07
N ARG A 720 14.47 34.66 4.79
CA ARG A 720 13.32 35.01 3.94
C ARG A 720 13.17 34.06 2.76
N ALA A 721 11.98 33.49 2.62
CA ALA A 721 11.55 32.76 1.44
C ALA A 721 10.43 33.55 0.74
N ASN A 722 10.54 33.76 -0.56
CA ASN A 722 9.54 34.46 -1.36
C ASN A 722 9.60 33.93 -2.80
N MET A 723 8.89 34.54 -3.73
CA MET A 723 8.83 34.08 -5.12
C MET A 723 10.20 33.98 -5.84
N ASP A 724 11.24 34.67 -5.39
CA ASP A 724 12.56 34.71 -6.05
C ASP A 724 13.70 34.14 -5.20
N ARG A 725 13.44 33.81 -3.93
CA ARG A 725 14.45 33.38 -2.97
C ARG A 725 13.93 32.25 -2.09
N CYS A 726 14.72 31.20 -1.91
CA CYS A 726 14.28 29.96 -1.25
C CYS A 726 12.96 29.45 -1.81
N VAL A 727 12.99 29.18 -3.13
CA VAL A 727 11.83 28.73 -3.90
C VAL A 727 12.04 27.31 -4.37
N PHE A 728 11.10 26.42 -4.07
CA PHE A 728 11.06 25.11 -4.70
C PHE A 728 10.52 25.24 -6.14
N LYS A 729 11.29 24.74 -7.12
CA LYS A 729 10.95 24.78 -8.54
C LYS A 729 11.05 23.43 -9.22
N CYS A 730 10.05 23.10 -10.02
CA CYS A 730 10.13 22.01 -10.98
C CYS A 730 11.12 22.35 -12.11
N ARG A 731 11.96 21.38 -12.50
CA ARG A 731 12.90 21.53 -13.62
C ARG A 731 12.20 21.65 -14.97
N HIS A 732 11.03 21.02 -15.10
CA HIS A 732 10.27 20.96 -16.35
C HIS A 732 8.78 21.22 -16.11
N GLY A 733 8.31 22.41 -16.49
CA GLY A 733 6.90 22.78 -16.35
C GLY A 733 6.49 23.03 -14.89
N ASN A 734 5.23 22.72 -14.57
CA ASN A 734 4.62 23.03 -13.27
C ASN A 734 4.22 21.77 -12.48
N ARG A 735 4.90 20.64 -12.74
CA ARG A 735 4.66 19.35 -12.05
C ARG A 735 5.98 18.64 -11.87
N CYS A 736 6.30 18.21 -10.65
CA CYS A 736 7.51 17.46 -10.37
C CYS A 736 7.31 16.66 -9.08
N GLY A 737 7.36 15.33 -9.16
CA GLY A 737 7.11 14.46 -8.00
C GLY A 737 8.12 13.35 -7.84
N LEU A 738 8.98 13.13 -8.85
CA LEU A 738 10.04 12.14 -8.78
C LEU A 738 11.37 12.78 -8.38
N SER A 739 12.24 11.95 -7.83
CA SER A 739 13.62 12.33 -7.55
C SER A 739 14.30 12.85 -8.80
N GLY A 740 14.92 14.02 -8.69
CA GLY A 740 15.71 14.69 -9.72
C GLY A 740 14.89 15.70 -10.53
N GLU A 741 13.56 15.73 -10.39
CA GLU A 741 12.68 16.57 -11.20
C GLU A 741 12.51 18.00 -10.68
N TRP A 742 13.11 18.34 -9.53
CA TRP A 742 12.99 19.63 -8.89
C TRP A 742 14.33 20.15 -8.34
N TYR A 743 14.34 21.43 -7.96
CA TYR A 743 15.47 22.09 -7.31
C TYR A 743 14.98 23.26 -6.43
N LEU A 744 15.76 23.59 -5.40
CA LEU A 744 15.57 24.82 -4.63
C LEU A 744 16.42 25.94 -5.25
N GLU A 745 15.77 27.01 -5.64
CA GLU A 745 16.41 28.18 -6.25
C GLU A 745 16.75 29.22 -5.17
N ASN A 746 18.00 29.72 -5.21
CA ASN A 746 18.51 30.79 -4.35
C ASN A 746 18.31 30.49 -2.85
N CYS A 747 18.68 29.29 -2.40
CA CYS A 747 18.52 28.83 -1.02
C CYS A 747 19.76 28.14 -0.43
N GLU A 748 20.95 28.39 -0.99
CA GLU A 748 22.20 27.76 -0.54
C GLU A 748 22.50 28.09 0.94
N ALA A 749 23.12 27.17 1.67
CA ALA A 749 23.49 27.41 3.07
C ALA A 749 24.34 28.69 3.20
N GLY A 750 23.96 29.58 4.13
CA GLY A 750 24.63 30.86 4.33
C GLY A 750 24.28 31.96 3.31
N SER A 751 23.37 31.73 2.37
CA SER A 751 22.86 32.76 1.45
C SER A 751 22.12 33.91 2.14
N GLN A 752 21.64 33.68 3.37
CA GLN A 752 20.96 34.69 4.21
C GLN A 752 21.04 34.34 5.70
N PRO A 753 20.83 35.32 6.60
CA PRO A 753 20.75 35.09 8.05
C PRO A 753 19.71 34.00 8.37
N GLY A 754 20.04 33.06 9.24
CA GLY A 754 19.12 32.00 9.64
C GLY A 754 18.86 30.93 8.58
N ASN A 755 19.61 30.87 7.46
CA ASN A 755 19.54 29.76 6.49
C ASN A 755 20.63 28.71 6.75
N PRO A 756 20.36 27.63 7.52
CA PRO A 756 21.41 26.78 8.07
C PRO A 756 21.66 25.51 7.24
N HIS A 757 20.80 25.18 6.26
CA HIS A 757 20.77 23.84 5.66
C HIS A 757 20.54 23.88 4.13
N SER A 758 21.54 23.44 3.38
CA SER A 758 21.38 22.90 2.03
C SER A 758 21.95 21.48 2.03
N GLY A 759 21.08 20.49 2.15
CA GLY A 759 21.41 19.08 2.08
C GLY A 759 20.97 18.46 0.76
N PHE A 760 21.27 17.17 0.59
CA PHE A 760 20.58 16.33 -0.37
C PHE A 760 19.88 15.20 0.37
N ASP A 761 18.68 14.81 -0.05
CA ASP A 761 18.07 13.58 0.43
C ASP A 761 18.85 12.34 -0.09
N ASN A 762 18.46 11.15 0.36
CA ASN A 762 19.11 9.89 -0.03
C ASN A 762 18.99 9.56 -1.53
N LEU A 763 18.22 10.35 -2.28
CA LEU A 763 17.99 10.20 -3.72
C LEU A 763 18.71 11.31 -4.53
N GLY A 764 19.44 12.20 -3.85
CA GLY A 764 20.21 13.28 -4.48
C GLY A 764 19.38 14.53 -4.79
N ASN A 765 18.19 14.69 -4.21
CA ASN A 765 17.39 15.91 -4.33
C ASN A 765 17.78 16.93 -3.28
N HIS A 766 17.71 18.22 -3.58
CA HIS A 766 18.07 19.28 -2.63
C HIS A 766 17.13 19.29 -1.41
N SER A 767 17.54 18.79 -0.25
CA SER A 767 16.78 18.97 0.99
C SER A 767 17.12 20.31 1.62
N GLY A 768 16.13 21.15 1.91
CA GLY A 768 16.39 22.44 2.54
C GLY A 768 15.24 23.45 2.39
N GLY A 769 15.47 24.64 2.93
CA GLY A 769 14.52 25.75 2.98
C GLY A 769 14.98 26.76 4.03
N CYS A 770 14.21 27.82 4.24
CA CYS A 770 14.52 28.80 5.28
C CYS A 770 14.39 28.19 6.68
N GLY A 771 15.47 28.19 7.46
CA GLY A 771 15.50 27.70 8.84
C GLY A 771 15.46 28.83 9.89
N GLY A 772 16.07 28.61 11.05
CA GLY A 772 16.16 29.62 12.12
C GLY A 772 14.98 29.60 13.10
N TYR A 773 14.28 28.47 13.19
CA TYR A 773 13.20 28.21 14.16
C TYR A 773 13.19 26.75 14.67
N GLU A 774 14.34 26.07 14.60
CA GLU A 774 14.54 24.66 14.94
C GLU A 774 14.30 24.36 16.43
N ASN A 775 14.53 25.35 17.29
CA ASN A 775 14.34 25.26 18.74
C ASN A 775 13.04 25.91 19.22
N GLY A 776 12.04 25.96 18.33
CA GLY A 776 10.84 26.74 18.58
C GLY A 776 11.07 28.20 18.19
N GLY A 777 10.06 28.80 17.59
CA GLY A 777 10.20 30.08 16.94
C GLY A 777 8.97 30.46 16.15
N HIS A 778 9.04 31.64 15.55
CA HIS A 778 7.91 32.25 14.86
C HIS A 778 8.22 32.40 13.37
N VAL A 779 7.26 32.04 12.53
CA VAL A 779 7.31 32.24 11.08
C VAL A 779 6.18 33.19 10.70
N LYS A 780 6.53 34.26 9.98
CA LYS A 780 5.56 35.18 9.38
C LYS A 780 5.32 34.77 7.94
N VAL A 781 4.06 34.75 7.53
CA VAL A 781 3.64 34.46 6.16
C VAL A 781 2.71 35.57 5.72
N ASP A 782 3.14 36.33 4.72
CA ASP A 782 2.37 37.40 4.10
C ASP A 782 1.90 36.92 2.70
N PHE A 783 0.58 36.93 2.49
CA PHE A 783 -0.03 36.64 1.19
C PHE A 783 -0.37 37.94 0.47
N HIS A 784 -0.03 38.05 -0.81
CA HIS A 784 -0.26 39.23 -1.64
C HIS A 784 -1.13 38.88 -2.86
N ASP A 785 -1.75 39.89 -3.49
CA ASP A 785 -2.56 39.76 -4.70
C ASP A 785 -1.75 39.41 -5.96
#